data_AF-A0A8I2K2A4-F1
#
_entry.id   AF-A0A8I2K2A4-F1
#
_cell.length_a   1.000
_cell.length_b   1.000
_cell.length_c   1.000
_cell.angle_alpha   90.00
_cell.angle_beta   90.00
_cell.angle_gamma   90.00
#
_symmetry.space_group_name_H-M   'P 1'
#
loop_
_entity.id
_entity.type
_entity.pdbx_description
1 polymer ?
#
loop_
_entity_poly.entity_id
_entity_poly.type
_entity_poly.pdbx_seq_one_letter_code
_entity_poly.pdbx_strand_id
1 'polypeptide(L)'
;MKYLFIVFLCVVTVTCYKGSTQYEPGDKTGAVEGNIFQDKVLQQIYTLQNRRDANGLTAYLKDTNPKYRKAAALAFASVQAVEAIKPLAKLLEDNQEAVRSAAAYALGQVQNKAALPFLKKAYDIEQSPTVKRNILEAIGKCGTKEGLTFIIKLKFESPQRQSFLLEGQAWGLYRSLLRNVITPEGTALAFRLLEQDMPDKVRFIAANYLMRGVRLNLNSYHKQLLHAFTSEKNLYTRMALVIAMGLAKHPDILEQLKSIVTSEKDMDYRLRVNAVRALGRFDYESVKEILLDMTADSNVHVAVAASEYFSSGGRQTDADRYFDIAKQLTNWRSRANMLGAALQHNTDQEKQETISQWLIAGYHRSFNNYEKAYLLRALAGDIHNSRFVESEAFANVGKETVVSTYGMESLVTMGRAVRENREKLKTFAGVYRRAIESGDSSMIGLAAGILRDPKMNFKEIYPDTGFLSEALDNCQLPRDIEAWQELKKTIDFFNGTAEKTAESASPTKNLPIDWELVTSISPNQRIRIKTTRGDITIQLKINDAPSSAANFIRLVKQDFYKKSVFHRVVPNFVIQDGCPRGDGWGGPTFTIGSEFGPLYYEEGSVGMASAGKDTEGSQWFITHSPTPHLDGRYTIFAKVVDGMEIVHQIEVGDGILGFDIL
;
A
#
# COMPACT_ATOMS: atom_id res chain seq x y z
N MET A 1 56.35 -16.71 -43.57
CA MET A 1 55.88 -18.00 -44.10
C MET A 1 54.76 -18.51 -43.17
N LYS A 2 53.52 -18.61 -43.70
CA LYS A 2 52.34 -19.36 -43.20
C LYS A 2 51.62 -18.98 -41.89
N TYR A 3 50.61 -18.12 -42.02
CA TYR A 3 49.15 -18.33 -41.76
C TYR A 3 48.61 -19.34 -40.70
N LEU A 4 47.73 -18.80 -39.83
CA LEU A 4 46.32 -19.15 -39.54
C LEU A 4 45.95 -20.11 -38.36
N PHE A 5 45.16 -19.51 -37.43
CA PHE A 5 44.09 -20.00 -36.52
C PHE A 5 44.15 -21.39 -35.87
N ILE A 6 43.97 -21.43 -34.53
CA ILE A 6 42.93 -22.20 -33.83
C ILE A 6 42.67 -21.60 -32.44
N VAL A 7 41.39 -21.57 -32.11
CA VAL A 7 40.67 -21.10 -30.91
C VAL A 7 41.16 -21.74 -29.61
N PHE A 8 41.30 -20.95 -28.54
CA PHE A 8 41.15 -21.47 -27.17
C PHE A 8 40.18 -20.60 -26.36
N LEU A 9 39.16 -21.29 -25.88
CA LEU A 9 37.99 -20.82 -25.16
C LEU A 9 38.39 -20.52 -23.71
N CYS A 10 38.50 -19.24 -23.32
CA CYS A 10 38.62 -18.87 -21.90
C CYS A 10 37.22 -18.76 -21.30
N VAL A 11 36.83 -19.78 -20.55
CA VAL A 11 35.64 -19.80 -19.70
C VAL A 11 35.86 -18.81 -18.55
N VAL A 12 35.27 -17.63 -18.65
CA VAL A 12 35.07 -16.73 -17.51
C VAL A 12 33.88 -17.27 -16.73
N THR A 13 34.15 -17.93 -15.61
CA THR A 13 33.12 -18.28 -14.62
C THR A 13 32.56 -16.99 -14.03
N VAL A 14 31.38 -16.60 -14.51
CA VAL A 14 30.52 -15.62 -13.85
C VAL A 14 29.95 -16.28 -12.60
N THR A 15 30.56 -16.03 -11.44
CA THR A 15 29.97 -16.36 -10.15
C THR A 15 28.81 -15.39 -9.91
N CYS A 16 27.60 -15.78 -10.33
CA CYS A 16 26.37 -15.12 -9.93
C CYS A 16 26.23 -15.20 -8.39
N TYR A 17 26.44 -14.07 -7.72
CA TYR A 17 26.21 -13.92 -6.30
C TYR A 17 24.70 -13.93 -6.03
N LYS A 18 24.12 -15.12 -5.77
CA LYS A 18 22.75 -15.27 -5.25
C LYS A 18 22.72 -14.77 -3.79
N GLY A 19 22.50 -13.47 -3.62
CA GLY A 19 22.17 -12.87 -2.33
C GLY A 19 20.66 -12.73 -2.16
N SER A 20 19.98 -13.81 -1.77
CA SER A 20 18.57 -13.76 -1.36
C SER A 20 18.38 -14.61 -0.11
N THR A 21 18.52 -14.02 1.08
CA THR A 21 18.12 -14.65 2.34
C THR A 21 16.61 -14.50 2.49
N GLN A 22 15.91 -15.45 1.86
CA GLN A 22 14.48 -15.66 1.96
C GLN A 22 14.09 -15.90 3.43
N TYR A 23 12.92 -15.38 3.81
CA TYR A 23 12.16 -16.01 4.89
C TYR A 23 11.73 -17.39 4.41
N GLU A 24 12.52 -18.42 4.75
CA GLU A 24 12.02 -19.79 4.73
C GLU A 24 11.15 -19.96 5.99
N PRO A 25 9.82 -20.15 5.85
CA PRO A 25 9.08 -20.79 6.93
C PRO A 25 9.78 -22.12 7.19
N GLY A 26 10.05 -22.43 8.44
CA GLY A 26 10.74 -23.66 8.82
C GLY A 26 10.03 -24.89 8.28
N ASP A 27 10.47 -25.36 7.12
CA ASP A 27 10.52 -26.74 6.72
C ASP A 27 11.64 -26.89 5.68
N LYS A 28 12.83 -27.30 6.14
CA LYS A 28 13.96 -27.70 5.27
C LYS A 28 13.72 -29.11 4.72
N THR A 29 12.55 -29.30 4.11
CA THR A 29 12.27 -30.44 3.25
C THR A 29 11.77 -29.87 1.93
N GLY A 30 12.53 -30.06 0.85
CA GLY A 30 12.15 -29.64 -0.51
C GLY A 30 10.95 -30.41 -1.08
N ALA A 31 10.03 -30.87 -0.23
CA ALA A 31 8.73 -31.37 -0.62
C ALA A 31 7.79 -30.16 -0.70
N VAL A 32 7.28 -29.87 -1.89
CA VAL A 32 6.11 -29.01 -2.03
C VAL A 32 5.01 -29.68 -1.19
N GLU A 33 4.63 -29.07 -0.06
CA GLU A 33 3.44 -29.51 0.66
C GLU A 33 2.29 -29.51 -0.35
N GLY A 34 1.66 -30.68 -0.52
CA GLY A 34 0.51 -30.83 -1.39
C GLY A 34 -0.60 -29.83 -1.03
N ASN A 35 -1.66 -29.79 -1.85
CA ASN A 35 -2.79 -28.93 -1.54
C ASN A 35 -3.44 -29.49 -0.26
N ILE A 36 -3.33 -28.74 0.84
CA ILE A 36 -3.70 -29.24 2.18
C ILE A 36 -5.21 -29.40 2.33
N PHE A 37 -6.00 -28.83 1.41
CA PHE A 37 -7.46 -28.80 1.50
C PHE A 37 -8.15 -30.05 0.98
N GLN A 38 -7.42 -31.13 0.68
CA GLN A 38 -8.03 -32.47 0.61
C GLN A 38 -8.58 -32.91 1.99
N ASP A 39 -8.06 -32.30 3.06
CA ASP A 39 -8.48 -32.50 4.44
C ASP A 39 -9.79 -31.74 4.76
N LYS A 40 -10.87 -32.48 5.00
CA LYS A 40 -12.20 -31.92 5.30
C LYS A 40 -12.27 -31.15 6.61
N VAL A 41 -11.41 -31.45 7.59
CA VAL A 41 -11.36 -30.69 8.83
C VAL A 41 -10.74 -29.32 8.59
N LEU A 42 -9.69 -29.24 7.76
CA LEU A 42 -9.15 -27.95 7.32
C LEU A 42 -10.17 -27.14 6.50
N GLN A 43 -10.92 -27.77 5.59
CA GLN A 43 -12.01 -27.09 4.88
C GLN A 43 -13.02 -26.48 5.87
N GLN A 44 -13.37 -27.21 6.93
CA GLN A 44 -14.29 -26.71 7.94
C GLN A 44 -13.70 -25.54 8.74
N ILE A 45 -12.45 -25.62 9.19
CA ILE A 45 -11.77 -24.53 9.92
C ILE A 45 -11.73 -23.26 9.08
N TYR A 46 -11.33 -23.35 7.81
CA TYR A 46 -11.27 -22.18 6.92
C TYR A 46 -12.65 -21.68 6.49
N THR A 47 -13.67 -22.55 6.46
CA THR A 47 -15.07 -22.13 6.29
C THR A 47 -15.53 -21.26 7.47
N LEU A 48 -15.19 -21.67 8.70
CA LEU A 48 -15.50 -20.90 9.91
C LEU A 48 -14.69 -19.59 9.95
N GLN A 49 -13.42 -19.62 9.52
CA GLN A 49 -12.63 -18.40 9.30
C GLN A 49 -13.38 -17.44 8.38
N ASN A 50 -13.77 -17.88 7.17
CA ASN A 50 -14.45 -17.04 6.18
C ASN A 50 -15.77 -16.43 6.71
N ARG A 51 -16.50 -17.17 7.54
CA ARG A 51 -17.73 -16.72 8.20
C ARG A 51 -17.50 -15.84 9.44
N ARG A 52 -16.24 -15.65 9.86
CA ARG A 52 -15.85 -14.98 11.11
C ARG A 52 -16.47 -15.63 12.35
N ASP A 53 -16.70 -16.95 12.30
CA ASP A 53 -17.32 -17.71 13.38
C ASP A 53 -16.30 -18.07 14.47
N ALA A 54 -16.09 -17.14 15.40
CA ALA A 54 -15.19 -17.31 16.55
C ALA A 54 -15.61 -18.46 17.48
N ASN A 55 -16.92 -18.66 17.65
CA ASN A 55 -17.45 -19.70 18.54
C ASN A 55 -17.16 -21.09 17.96
N GLY A 56 -17.46 -21.31 16.69
CA GLY A 56 -17.16 -22.56 15.99
C GLY A 56 -15.66 -22.88 15.95
N LEU A 57 -14.81 -21.87 15.72
CA LEU A 57 -13.35 -22.05 15.69
C LEU A 57 -12.75 -22.43 17.04
N THR A 58 -13.33 -21.97 18.15
CA THR A 58 -12.79 -22.19 19.50
C THR A 58 -12.70 -23.68 19.86
N ALA A 59 -13.58 -24.53 19.31
CA ALA A 59 -13.53 -25.97 19.53
C ALA A 59 -12.22 -26.60 19.00
N TYR A 60 -11.76 -26.16 17.82
CA TYR A 60 -10.55 -26.69 17.18
C TYR A 60 -9.25 -26.26 17.87
N LEU A 61 -9.27 -25.23 18.71
CA LEU A 61 -8.11 -24.87 19.54
C LEU A 61 -7.76 -25.97 20.56
N LYS A 62 -8.67 -26.89 20.88
CA LYS A 62 -8.45 -28.00 21.81
C LYS A 62 -8.33 -29.35 21.12
N ASP A 63 -8.25 -29.37 19.80
CA ASP A 63 -8.20 -30.61 19.04
C ASP A 63 -6.96 -31.44 19.40
N THR A 64 -7.07 -32.76 19.41
CA THR A 64 -5.93 -33.66 19.66
C THR A 64 -4.84 -33.53 18.59
N ASN A 65 -5.23 -33.23 17.34
CA ASN A 65 -4.31 -33.08 16.23
C ASN A 65 -3.72 -31.66 16.20
N PRO A 66 -2.38 -31.51 16.35
CA PRO A 66 -1.75 -30.19 16.34
C PRO A 66 -1.89 -29.44 15.02
N LYS A 67 -2.09 -30.13 13.89
CA LYS A 67 -2.38 -29.52 12.59
C LYS A 67 -3.64 -28.66 12.65
N TYR A 68 -4.70 -29.16 13.29
CA TYR A 68 -5.98 -28.47 13.43
C TYR A 68 -5.91 -27.35 14.46
N ARG A 69 -5.18 -27.56 15.58
CA ARG A 69 -4.92 -26.46 16.54
C ARG A 69 -4.17 -25.30 15.91
N LYS A 70 -3.12 -25.58 15.12
CA LYS A 70 -2.36 -24.57 14.37
C LYS A 70 -3.26 -23.83 13.38
N ALA A 71 -4.02 -24.56 12.56
CA ALA A 71 -4.93 -23.96 11.58
C ALA A 71 -6.01 -23.09 12.25
N ALA A 72 -6.62 -23.57 13.34
CA ALA A 72 -7.60 -22.80 14.09
C ALA A 72 -6.99 -21.54 14.74
N ALA A 73 -5.79 -21.63 15.30
CA ALA A 73 -5.09 -20.47 15.83
C ALA A 73 -4.81 -19.43 14.73
N LEU A 74 -4.30 -19.85 13.56
CA LEU A 74 -4.10 -18.95 12.41
C LEU A 74 -5.42 -18.37 11.88
N ALA A 75 -6.52 -19.12 11.89
CA ALA A 75 -7.82 -18.58 11.50
C ALA A 75 -8.25 -17.38 12.35
N PHE A 76 -7.92 -17.38 13.64
CA PHE A 76 -8.16 -16.22 14.51
C PHE A 76 -7.32 -14.98 14.15
N ALA A 77 -6.25 -15.11 13.37
CA ALA A 77 -5.53 -13.96 12.83
C ALA A 77 -6.38 -13.16 11.82
N SER A 78 -7.24 -13.84 11.07
CA SER A 78 -8.23 -13.23 10.18
C SER A 78 -9.51 -12.84 10.94
N VAL A 79 -9.97 -13.65 11.90
CA VAL A 79 -11.18 -13.33 12.67
C VAL A 79 -10.96 -12.14 13.61
N GLN A 80 -9.83 -12.10 14.32
CA GLN A 80 -9.42 -11.04 15.26
C GLN A 80 -10.42 -10.80 16.41
N ALA A 81 -11.14 -11.86 16.82
CA ALA A 81 -12.08 -11.83 17.93
C ALA A 81 -11.37 -11.56 19.28
N VAL A 82 -11.85 -10.56 20.03
CA VAL A 82 -11.25 -10.16 21.33
C VAL A 82 -11.49 -11.24 22.39
N GLU A 83 -12.64 -11.88 22.36
CA GLU A 83 -13.02 -12.99 23.22
C GLU A 83 -12.10 -14.22 23.05
N ALA A 84 -11.41 -14.34 21.91
CA ALA A 84 -10.47 -15.43 21.64
C ALA A 84 -9.11 -15.25 22.32
N ILE A 85 -8.81 -14.09 22.93
CA ILE A 85 -7.51 -13.84 23.58
C ILE A 85 -7.18 -14.90 24.64
N LYS A 86 -8.13 -15.22 25.54
CA LYS A 86 -7.88 -16.21 26.61
C LYS A 86 -7.72 -17.63 26.06
N PRO A 87 -8.60 -18.13 25.16
CA PRO A 87 -8.37 -19.41 24.47
C PRO A 87 -7.02 -19.50 23.75
N LEU A 88 -6.64 -18.48 22.97
CA LEU A 88 -5.36 -18.43 22.25
C LEU A 88 -4.17 -18.38 23.20
N ALA A 89 -4.26 -17.65 24.30
CA ALA A 89 -3.19 -17.58 25.30
C ALA A 89 -2.83 -18.95 25.88
N LYS A 90 -3.77 -19.89 25.99
CA LYS A 90 -3.48 -21.27 26.44
C LYS A 90 -2.59 -22.01 25.45
N LEU A 91 -2.71 -21.72 24.16
CA LEU A 91 -1.88 -22.35 23.11
C LEU A 91 -0.45 -21.83 23.08
N LEU A 92 -0.12 -20.75 23.81
CA LEU A 92 1.27 -20.34 24.02
C LEU A 92 2.06 -21.35 24.89
N GLU A 93 1.38 -22.28 25.55
CA GLU A 93 1.98 -23.35 26.35
C GLU A 93 1.84 -24.73 25.65
N ASP A 94 1.46 -24.76 24.37
CA ASP A 94 1.28 -26.01 23.61
C ASP A 94 2.61 -26.77 23.41
N ASN A 95 2.57 -28.09 23.44
CA ASN A 95 3.75 -28.93 23.22
C ASN A 95 4.37 -28.77 21.82
N GLN A 96 3.59 -28.33 20.82
CA GLN A 96 4.05 -28.17 19.44
C GLN A 96 4.45 -26.73 19.14
N GLU A 97 5.70 -26.52 18.72
CA GLU A 97 6.25 -25.19 18.42
C GLU A 97 5.44 -24.41 17.38
N ALA A 98 4.95 -25.11 16.35
CA ALA A 98 4.14 -24.50 15.29
C ALA A 98 2.79 -23.96 15.81
N VAL A 99 2.19 -24.62 16.81
CA VAL A 99 0.94 -24.17 17.44
C VAL A 99 1.20 -22.94 18.31
N ARG A 100 2.28 -22.94 19.10
CA ARG A 100 2.67 -21.77 19.91
C ARG A 100 2.96 -20.54 19.03
N SER A 101 3.66 -20.74 17.91
CA SER A 101 3.92 -19.69 16.91
C SER A 101 2.63 -19.13 16.31
N ALA A 102 1.69 -19.99 15.91
CA ALA A 102 0.40 -19.57 15.39
C ALA A 102 -0.41 -18.78 16.43
N ALA A 103 -0.40 -19.22 17.69
CA ALA A 103 -1.07 -18.51 18.79
C ALA A 103 -0.48 -17.12 19.04
N ALA A 104 0.85 -16.99 19.08
CA ALA A 104 1.52 -15.70 19.23
C ALA A 104 1.16 -14.74 18.07
N TYR A 105 1.21 -15.23 16.83
CA TYR A 105 0.84 -14.45 15.66
C TYR A 105 -0.63 -13.98 15.71
N ALA A 106 -1.57 -14.89 16.03
CA ALA A 106 -2.99 -14.58 16.13
C ALA A 106 -3.29 -13.55 17.23
N LEU A 107 -2.70 -13.70 18.42
CA LEU A 107 -2.81 -12.72 19.52
C LEU A 107 -2.32 -11.33 19.09
N GLY A 108 -1.22 -11.27 18.33
CA GLY A 108 -0.74 -10.03 17.75
C GLY A 108 -1.75 -9.41 16.77
N GLN A 109 -2.44 -10.22 15.97
CA GLN A 109 -3.45 -9.74 15.02
C GLN A 109 -4.78 -9.31 15.64
N VAL A 110 -5.06 -9.69 16.90
CA VAL A 110 -6.17 -9.10 17.67
C VAL A 110 -5.88 -7.64 18.03
N GLN A 111 -4.61 -7.24 18.10
CA GLN A 111 -4.17 -5.84 18.33
C GLN A 111 -4.74 -5.22 19.62
N ASN A 112 -4.91 -6.04 20.66
CA ASN A 112 -5.57 -5.64 21.91
C ASN A 112 -4.63 -5.73 23.11
N LYS A 113 -4.61 -4.68 23.94
CA LYS A 113 -3.77 -4.59 25.15
C LYS A 113 -3.99 -5.73 26.14
N ALA A 114 -5.16 -6.37 26.15
CA ALA A 114 -5.47 -7.49 27.04
C ALA A 114 -4.61 -8.75 26.76
N ALA A 115 -3.99 -8.86 25.59
CA ALA A 115 -3.06 -9.95 25.27
C ALA A 115 -1.68 -9.79 25.94
N LEU A 116 -1.30 -8.56 26.33
CA LEU A 116 0.06 -8.24 26.79
C LEU A 116 0.54 -9.08 27.99
N PRO A 117 -0.24 -9.28 29.07
CA PRO A 117 0.24 -10.07 30.22
C PRO A 117 0.55 -11.53 29.85
N PHE A 118 -0.27 -12.13 28.97
CA PHE A 118 -0.07 -13.49 28.50
C PHE A 118 1.17 -13.62 27.63
N LEU A 119 1.39 -12.66 26.72
CA LEU A 119 2.56 -12.65 25.84
C LEU A 119 3.87 -12.46 26.61
N LYS A 120 3.90 -11.57 27.62
CA LYS A 120 5.08 -11.39 28.48
C LYS A 120 5.41 -12.66 29.27
N LYS A 121 4.40 -13.26 29.93
CA LYS A 121 4.57 -14.53 30.65
C LYS A 121 5.10 -15.63 29.72
N ALA A 122 4.52 -15.77 28.52
CA ALA A 122 4.95 -16.76 27.54
C ALA A 122 6.40 -16.52 27.07
N TYR A 123 6.81 -15.27 26.87
CA TYR A 123 8.18 -14.94 26.49
C TYR A 123 9.20 -15.44 27.53
N ASP A 124 8.90 -15.28 28.82
CA ASP A 124 9.81 -15.63 29.92
C ASP A 124 10.09 -17.14 29.99
N ILE A 125 9.10 -17.97 29.65
CA ILE A 125 9.21 -19.44 29.72
C ILE A 125 9.57 -20.11 28.38
N GLU A 126 9.32 -19.44 27.25
CA GLU A 126 9.56 -20.01 25.92
C GLU A 126 11.05 -20.28 25.66
N GLN A 127 11.36 -21.40 25.00
CA GLN A 127 12.73 -21.78 24.66
C GLN A 127 13.02 -21.63 23.17
N SER A 128 12.03 -21.77 22.29
CA SER A 128 12.19 -21.58 20.84
C SER A 128 12.46 -20.10 20.51
N PRO A 129 13.59 -19.78 19.85
CA PRO A 129 13.85 -18.44 19.33
C PRO A 129 12.80 -17.98 18.32
N THR A 130 12.25 -18.90 17.52
CA THR A 130 11.20 -18.62 16.52
C THR A 130 9.91 -18.16 17.19
N VAL A 131 9.47 -18.88 18.22
CA VAL A 131 8.26 -18.50 18.96
C VAL A 131 8.49 -17.19 19.72
N LYS A 132 9.65 -17.01 20.37
CA LYS A 132 10.02 -15.74 21.03
C LYS A 132 9.96 -14.56 20.07
N ARG A 133 10.49 -14.72 18.86
CA ARG A 133 10.44 -13.71 17.80
C ARG A 133 8.99 -13.31 17.47
N ASN A 134 8.08 -14.27 17.34
CA ASN A 134 6.65 -14.02 17.09
C ASN A 134 5.96 -13.36 18.29
N ILE A 135 6.30 -13.76 19.52
CA ILE A 135 5.80 -13.14 20.74
C ILE A 135 6.21 -11.66 20.82
N LEU A 136 7.47 -11.32 20.50
CA LEU A 136 7.93 -9.93 20.52
C LEU A 136 7.21 -9.05 19.50
N GLU A 137 6.99 -9.56 18.29
CA GLU A 137 6.17 -8.86 17.28
C GLU A 137 4.73 -8.66 17.79
N ALA A 138 4.13 -9.69 18.41
CA ALA A 138 2.79 -9.61 18.99
C ALA A 138 2.71 -8.58 20.13
N ILE A 139 3.71 -8.52 21.02
CA ILE A 139 3.82 -7.48 22.07
C ILE A 139 3.83 -6.09 21.45
N GLY A 140 4.58 -5.87 20.36
CA GLY A 140 4.56 -4.61 19.62
C GLY A 140 3.19 -4.30 19.03
N LYS A 141 2.48 -5.32 18.51
CA LYS A 141 1.12 -5.16 17.98
C LYS A 141 0.07 -4.88 19.06
N CYS A 142 0.34 -5.11 20.35
CA CYS A 142 -0.55 -4.66 21.44
C CYS A 142 -0.58 -3.13 21.58
N GLY A 143 0.44 -2.41 21.08
CA GLY A 143 0.46 -0.94 21.07
C GLY A 143 0.42 -0.30 22.45
N THR A 144 1.16 -0.82 23.42
CA THR A 144 1.24 -0.26 24.78
C THR A 144 2.63 0.26 25.10
N LYS A 145 2.72 1.33 25.90
CA LYS A 145 4.01 1.85 26.41
C LYS A 145 4.76 0.79 27.23
N GLU A 146 4.03 -0.01 27.99
CA GLU A 146 4.58 -1.12 28.77
C GLU A 146 5.22 -2.17 27.88
N GLY A 147 4.55 -2.58 26.79
CA GLY A 147 5.07 -3.54 25.82
C GLY A 147 6.32 -3.01 25.11
N LEU A 148 6.31 -1.74 24.69
CA LEU A 148 7.50 -1.11 24.12
C LEU A 148 8.67 -1.08 25.12
N THR A 149 8.40 -0.73 26.38
CA THR A 149 9.42 -0.74 27.44
C THR A 149 10.02 -2.13 27.64
N PHE A 150 9.18 -3.17 27.59
CA PHE A 150 9.63 -4.56 27.67
C PHE A 150 10.60 -4.88 26.52
N ILE A 151 10.21 -4.56 25.28
CA ILE A 151 11.04 -4.80 24.07
C ILE A 151 12.39 -4.05 24.17
N ILE A 152 12.39 -2.80 24.62
CA ILE A 152 13.59 -1.97 24.72
C ILE A 152 14.60 -2.53 25.72
N LYS A 153 14.14 -3.11 26.83
CA LYS A 153 14.99 -3.62 27.91
C LYS A 153 15.73 -4.92 27.56
N LEU A 154 15.29 -5.64 26.53
CA LEU A 154 15.94 -6.86 26.09
C LEU A 154 17.32 -6.57 25.50
N LYS A 155 18.33 -7.33 25.95
CA LYS A 155 19.71 -7.25 25.45
C LYS A 155 20.14 -8.59 24.87
N PHE A 156 20.77 -8.53 23.72
CA PHE A 156 21.28 -9.70 22.98
C PHE A 156 22.76 -9.45 22.67
N GLU A 157 23.64 -10.20 23.32
CA GLU A 157 25.10 -9.98 23.30
C GLU A 157 25.79 -10.65 22.11
N SER A 158 25.11 -11.55 21.39
CA SER A 158 25.67 -12.27 20.23
C SER A 158 24.78 -12.13 19.00
N PRO A 159 24.85 -10.99 18.26
CA PRO A 159 23.89 -10.66 17.22
C PRO A 159 23.69 -11.72 16.13
N GLN A 160 24.76 -12.35 15.65
CA GLN A 160 24.67 -13.36 14.59
C GLN A 160 24.06 -14.67 15.09
N ARG A 161 24.32 -15.05 16.34
CA ARG A 161 23.75 -16.26 16.96
C ARG A 161 22.30 -16.06 17.41
N GLN A 162 21.92 -14.81 17.71
CA GLN A 162 20.62 -14.43 18.24
C GLN A 162 19.77 -13.64 17.21
N SER A 163 20.03 -13.87 15.92
CA SER A 163 19.42 -13.12 14.81
C SER A 163 17.89 -13.12 14.84
N PHE A 164 17.25 -14.26 15.16
CA PHE A 164 15.79 -14.36 15.31
C PHE A 164 15.24 -13.49 16.45
N LEU A 165 15.93 -13.44 17.59
CA LEU A 165 15.48 -12.65 18.74
C LEU A 165 15.61 -11.14 18.45
N LEU A 166 16.72 -10.74 17.80
CA LEU A 166 16.89 -9.37 17.31
C LEU A 166 15.85 -9.00 16.26
N GLU A 167 15.50 -9.92 15.36
CA GLU A 167 14.42 -9.70 14.39
C GLU A 167 13.09 -9.45 15.12
N GLY A 168 12.76 -10.26 16.13
CA GLY A 168 11.58 -10.07 16.98
C GLY A 168 11.58 -8.73 17.70
N GLN A 169 12.72 -8.31 18.24
CA GLN A 169 12.88 -7.00 18.89
C GLN A 169 12.65 -5.86 17.90
N ALA A 170 13.24 -5.94 16.70
CA ALA A 170 13.07 -4.95 15.64
C ALA A 170 11.61 -4.86 15.18
N TRP A 171 10.94 -6.01 14.97
CA TRP A 171 9.53 -6.03 14.61
C TRP A 171 8.64 -5.48 15.72
N GLY A 172 8.87 -5.87 16.99
CA GLY A 172 8.11 -5.35 18.12
C GLY A 172 8.21 -3.82 18.21
N LEU A 173 9.42 -3.28 18.01
CA LEU A 173 9.66 -1.84 17.95
C LEU A 173 8.93 -1.19 16.76
N TYR A 174 9.04 -1.75 15.56
CA TYR A 174 8.34 -1.28 14.35
C TYR A 174 6.82 -1.30 14.48
N ARG A 175 6.24 -2.38 15.02
CA ARG A 175 4.78 -2.50 15.22
C ARG A 175 4.27 -1.53 16.29
N SER A 176 5.07 -1.22 17.31
CA SER A 176 4.75 -0.17 18.29
C SER A 176 4.66 1.21 17.63
N LEU A 177 5.59 1.54 16.72
CA LEU A 177 5.57 2.79 15.95
C LEU A 177 4.32 2.94 15.11
N LEU A 178 3.89 1.89 14.40
CA LEU A 178 2.67 1.93 13.57
C LEU A 178 1.40 2.26 14.38
N ARG A 179 1.46 2.16 15.71
CA ARG A 179 0.40 2.50 16.65
C ARG A 179 0.64 3.80 17.40
N ASN A 180 1.59 4.60 16.92
CA ASN A 180 2.02 5.84 17.54
C ASN A 180 2.58 5.67 18.97
N VAL A 181 3.11 4.50 19.30
CA VAL A 181 3.82 4.25 20.56
C VAL A 181 5.31 4.29 20.29
N ILE A 182 5.92 5.43 20.64
CA ILE A 182 7.35 5.73 20.42
C ILE A 182 7.97 6.32 21.68
N THR A 183 9.28 6.09 21.88
CA THR A 183 10.09 6.78 22.90
C THR A 183 11.48 7.12 22.36
N PRO A 184 12.20 8.08 22.98
CA PRO A 184 13.60 8.35 22.64
C PRO A 184 14.49 7.11 22.74
N GLU A 185 14.29 6.26 23.74
CA GLU A 185 15.07 5.03 23.94
C GLU A 185 14.78 4.00 22.85
N GLY A 186 13.52 3.90 22.40
CA GLY A 186 13.15 3.06 21.25
C GLY A 186 13.82 3.54 19.96
N THR A 187 13.97 4.85 19.80
CA THR A 187 14.69 5.44 18.66
C THR A 187 16.18 5.17 18.73
N ALA A 188 16.79 5.29 19.92
CA ALA A 188 18.18 4.92 20.15
C ALA A 188 18.43 3.42 19.90
N LEU A 189 17.49 2.55 20.28
CA LEU A 189 17.53 1.13 19.94
C LEU A 189 17.50 0.91 18.42
N ALA A 190 16.64 1.63 17.67
CA ALA A 190 16.61 1.53 16.22
C ALA A 190 17.98 1.81 15.57
N PHE A 191 18.71 2.83 16.05
CA PHE A 191 20.05 3.13 15.56
C PHE A 191 21.07 2.03 15.89
N ARG A 192 21.00 1.43 17.08
CA ARG A 192 21.83 0.27 17.41
C ARG A 192 21.55 -0.92 16.50
N LEU A 193 20.28 -1.15 16.17
CA LEU A 193 19.85 -2.20 15.26
C LEU A 193 20.23 -1.94 13.78
N LEU A 194 20.81 -0.78 13.46
CA LEU A 194 21.38 -0.45 12.15
C LEU A 194 22.89 -0.68 12.04
N GLU A 195 23.56 -1.04 13.14
CA GLU A 195 25.01 -1.31 13.14
C GLU A 195 25.35 -2.46 12.18
N GLN A 196 26.53 -2.41 11.56
CA GLN A 196 26.90 -3.30 10.45
C GLN A 196 27.05 -4.77 10.83
N ASP A 197 27.28 -5.06 12.11
CA ASP A 197 27.31 -6.42 12.64
C ASP A 197 25.89 -7.02 12.81
N MET A 198 24.85 -6.19 12.82
CA MET A 198 23.46 -6.65 12.88
C MET A 198 23.07 -7.39 11.59
N PRO A 199 22.21 -8.43 11.65
CA PRO A 199 21.71 -9.10 10.44
C PRO A 199 20.97 -8.16 9.48
N ASP A 200 21.08 -8.40 8.17
CA ASP A 200 20.48 -7.54 7.13
C ASP A 200 18.98 -7.26 7.36
N LYS A 201 18.22 -8.28 7.74
CA LYS A 201 16.79 -8.16 8.02
C LYS A 201 16.49 -7.28 9.24
N VAL A 202 17.35 -7.33 10.26
CA VAL A 202 17.24 -6.47 11.46
C VAL A 202 17.48 -5.01 11.06
N ARG A 203 18.54 -4.74 10.29
CA ARG A 203 18.83 -3.40 9.76
C ARG A 203 17.69 -2.89 8.88
N PHE A 204 17.13 -3.74 8.01
CA PHE A 204 15.97 -3.41 7.18
C PHE A 204 14.75 -2.97 8.01
N ILE A 205 14.39 -3.71 9.06
CA ILE A 205 13.25 -3.38 9.93
C ILE A 205 13.52 -2.08 10.70
N ALA A 206 14.74 -1.91 11.21
CA ALA A 206 15.15 -0.70 11.93
C ALA A 206 15.12 0.54 11.02
N ALA A 207 15.58 0.43 9.76
CA ALA A 207 15.49 1.51 8.79
C ALA A 207 14.02 1.86 8.48
N ASN A 208 13.14 0.85 8.37
CA ASN A 208 11.71 1.05 8.18
C ASN A 208 11.03 1.71 9.39
N TYR A 209 11.52 1.49 10.61
CA TYR A 209 11.09 2.24 11.79
C TYR A 209 11.44 3.74 11.63
N LEU A 210 12.69 4.06 11.27
CA LEU A 210 13.12 5.45 11.13
C LEU A 210 12.38 6.19 9.99
N MET A 211 12.16 5.52 8.85
CA MET A 211 11.51 6.16 7.70
C MET A 211 10.04 6.53 7.93
N ARG A 212 9.36 5.87 8.89
CA ARG A 212 7.93 6.07 9.17
C ARG A 212 7.66 6.96 10.38
N GLY A 213 8.68 7.21 11.20
CA GLY A 213 8.55 8.02 12.39
C GLY A 213 8.57 9.52 12.12
N VAL A 214 7.51 10.08 11.54
CA VAL A 214 7.41 11.53 11.27
C VAL A 214 7.54 12.39 12.54
N ARG A 215 7.26 11.81 13.72
CA ARG A 215 7.41 12.45 15.04
C ARG A 215 8.79 12.23 15.68
N LEU A 216 9.69 11.50 15.02
CA LEU A 216 11.05 11.28 15.52
C LEU A 216 11.91 12.51 15.23
N ASN A 217 12.65 12.97 16.24
CA ASN A 217 13.69 13.97 16.02
C ASN A 217 14.93 13.26 15.46
N LEU A 218 15.05 13.23 14.13
CA LEU A 218 16.17 12.57 13.43
C LEU A 218 17.33 13.53 13.10
N ASN A 219 17.15 14.84 13.25
CA ASN A 219 18.16 15.84 12.89
C ASN A 219 19.47 15.63 13.67
N SER A 220 19.37 15.33 14.97
CA SER A 220 20.52 15.03 15.83
C SER A 220 21.26 13.74 15.46
N TYR A 221 20.69 12.90 14.60
CA TYR A 221 21.25 11.62 14.18
C TYR A 221 21.76 11.63 12.73
N HIS A 222 21.92 12.81 12.10
CA HIS A 222 22.30 12.92 10.70
C HIS A 222 23.60 12.16 10.36
N LYS A 223 24.62 12.19 11.23
CA LYS A 223 25.88 11.46 11.02
C LYS A 223 25.69 9.96 11.05
N GLN A 224 24.91 9.45 12.00
CA GLN A 224 24.58 8.03 12.10
C GLN A 224 23.79 7.56 10.88
N LEU A 225 22.84 8.38 10.39
CA LEU A 225 22.09 8.08 9.17
C LEU A 225 22.99 8.02 7.93
N LEU A 226 23.89 9.00 7.77
CA LEU A 226 24.85 9.02 6.66
C LEU A 226 25.80 7.82 6.73
N HIS A 227 26.33 7.50 7.91
CA HIS A 227 27.19 6.33 8.10
C HIS A 227 26.46 5.01 7.82
N ALA A 228 25.22 4.87 8.31
CA ALA A 228 24.40 3.69 8.06
C ALA A 228 24.11 3.53 6.55
N PHE A 229 23.76 4.62 5.85
CA PHE A 229 23.47 4.58 4.42
C PHE A 229 24.72 4.21 3.58
N THR A 230 25.84 4.86 3.85
CA THR A 230 27.09 4.65 3.10
C THR A 230 27.67 3.25 3.28
N SER A 231 27.48 2.65 4.45
CA SER A 231 27.95 1.30 4.76
C SER A 231 26.98 0.21 4.30
N GLU A 232 25.72 0.54 4.04
CA GLU A 232 24.68 -0.42 3.68
C GLU A 232 24.76 -0.85 2.21
N LYS A 233 24.71 -2.17 2.00
CA LYS A 233 24.72 -2.81 0.69
C LYS A 233 23.31 -3.23 0.24
N ASN A 234 22.44 -3.56 1.19
CA ASN A 234 21.08 -3.99 0.88
C ASN A 234 20.25 -2.83 0.33
N LEU A 235 19.76 -2.96 -0.90
CA LEU A 235 18.97 -1.94 -1.57
C LEU A 235 17.71 -1.54 -0.78
N TYR A 236 16.97 -2.52 -0.24
CA TYR A 236 15.74 -2.23 0.48
C TYR A 236 15.98 -1.44 1.78
N THR A 237 17.07 -1.75 2.49
CA THR A 237 17.50 -0.96 3.65
C THR A 237 17.95 0.44 3.24
N ARG A 238 18.75 0.58 2.17
CA ARG A 238 19.15 1.88 1.61
C ARG A 238 17.95 2.76 1.27
N MET A 239 16.92 2.21 0.63
CA MET A 239 15.69 2.93 0.30
C MET A 239 14.99 3.51 1.54
N ALA A 240 14.86 2.70 2.60
CA ALA A 240 14.29 3.17 3.85
C ALA A 240 15.15 4.25 4.53
N LEU A 241 16.48 4.07 4.53
CA LEU A 241 17.42 5.05 5.06
C LEU A 241 17.38 6.39 4.30
N VAL A 242 17.19 6.38 2.97
CA VAL A 242 17.05 7.61 2.17
C VAL A 242 15.85 8.45 2.60
N ILE A 243 14.70 7.82 2.85
CA ILE A 243 13.52 8.54 3.36
C ILE A 243 13.76 9.03 4.80
N ALA A 244 14.38 8.22 5.66
CA ALA A 244 14.74 8.63 7.02
C ALA A 244 15.72 9.83 7.04
N MET A 245 16.69 9.84 6.12
CA MET A 245 17.60 10.96 5.88
C MET A 245 16.81 12.23 5.50
N GLY A 246 15.86 12.14 4.58
CA GLY A 246 14.99 13.28 4.23
C GLY A 246 14.18 13.83 5.41
N LEU A 247 13.80 12.99 6.38
CA LEU A 247 13.12 13.43 7.61
C LEU A 247 14.05 14.18 8.59
N ALA A 248 15.36 13.93 8.54
CA ALA A 248 16.33 14.62 9.40
C ALA A 248 16.61 16.07 8.96
N LYS A 249 16.42 16.40 7.67
CA LYS A 249 16.54 17.76 7.11
C LYS A 249 17.87 18.47 7.45
N HIS A 250 18.99 17.75 7.36
CA HIS A 250 20.32 18.30 7.65
C HIS A 250 21.08 18.65 6.36
N PRO A 251 21.88 19.74 6.31
CA PRO A 251 22.64 20.12 5.11
C PRO A 251 23.54 19.02 4.54
N ASP A 252 24.29 18.30 5.38
CA ASP A 252 25.14 17.18 4.90
C ASP A 252 24.33 16.06 4.21
N ILE A 253 23.08 15.85 4.64
CA ILE A 253 22.18 14.89 4.01
C ILE A 253 21.70 15.39 2.66
N LEU A 254 21.43 16.69 2.52
CA LEU A 254 20.98 17.27 1.26
C LEU A 254 21.94 16.94 0.11
N GLU A 255 23.24 17.14 0.33
CA GLU A 255 24.26 16.86 -0.68
C GLU A 255 24.36 15.37 -1.01
N GLN A 256 24.24 14.50 0.01
CA GLN A 256 24.18 13.06 -0.22
C GLN A 256 22.94 12.64 -1.03
N LEU A 257 21.78 13.23 -0.77
CA LEU A 257 20.54 12.95 -1.50
C LEU A 257 20.63 13.42 -2.96
N LYS A 258 21.21 14.61 -3.21
CA LYS A 258 21.47 15.10 -4.58
C LYS A 258 22.35 14.12 -5.34
N SER A 259 23.43 13.66 -4.71
CA SER A 259 24.35 12.67 -5.29
C SER A 259 23.66 11.36 -5.65
N ILE A 260 22.76 10.84 -4.80
CA ILE A 260 22.01 9.58 -5.09
C ILE A 260 21.14 9.72 -6.36
N VAL A 261 20.57 10.90 -6.60
CA VAL A 261 19.67 11.12 -7.72
C VAL A 261 20.42 11.21 -9.06
N THR A 262 21.64 11.75 -9.06
CA THR A 262 22.44 12.03 -10.27
C THR A 262 23.58 11.05 -10.54
N SER A 263 23.98 10.25 -9.55
CA SER A 263 25.13 9.34 -9.64
C SER A 263 24.84 8.12 -10.51
N GLU A 264 25.76 7.80 -11.41
CA GLU A 264 25.78 6.55 -12.18
C GLU A 264 25.95 5.29 -11.31
N LYS A 265 26.34 5.45 -10.02
CA LYS A 265 26.48 4.33 -9.08
C LYS A 265 25.15 3.87 -8.49
N ASP A 266 24.14 4.74 -8.47
CA ASP A 266 22.85 4.51 -7.80
C ASP A 266 21.69 4.53 -8.82
N MET A 267 21.80 3.69 -9.86
CA MET A 267 20.86 3.68 -10.99
C MET A 267 19.52 2.98 -10.71
N ASP A 268 19.36 2.28 -9.59
CA ASP A 268 18.07 1.66 -9.25
C ASP A 268 17.02 2.77 -9.05
N TYR A 269 16.03 2.80 -9.94
CA TYR A 269 15.03 3.85 -9.98
C TYR A 269 14.24 3.96 -8.68
N ARG A 270 14.09 2.87 -7.93
CA ARG A 270 13.35 2.85 -6.66
C ARG A 270 14.11 3.62 -5.59
N LEU A 271 15.43 3.49 -5.54
CA LEU A 271 16.28 4.30 -4.67
C LEU A 271 16.20 5.78 -5.06
N ARG A 272 16.28 6.09 -6.35
CA ARG A 272 16.18 7.46 -6.88
C ARG A 272 14.81 8.10 -6.61
N VAL A 273 13.71 7.36 -6.76
CA VAL A 273 12.35 7.81 -6.40
C VAL A 273 12.27 8.16 -4.91
N ASN A 274 12.87 7.36 -4.02
CA ASN A 274 12.93 7.71 -2.60
C ASN A 274 13.76 8.96 -2.36
N ALA A 275 14.89 9.13 -3.07
CA ALA A 275 15.75 10.30 -2.93
C ALA A 275 15.06 11.58 -3.42
N VAL A 276 14.36 11.55 -4.55
CA VAL A 276 13.50 12.63 -5.05
C VAL A 276 12.46 13.03 -4.00
N ARG A 277 11.76 12.06 -3.40
CA ARG A 277 10.78 12.32 -2.32
C ARG A 277 11.44 12.87 -1.07
N ALA A 278 12.66 12.43 -0.73
CA ALA A 278 13.41 12.92 0.41
C ALA A 278 13.87 14.37 0.19
N LEU A 279 14.36 14.72 -1.00
CA LEU A 279 14.72 16.08 -1.40
C LEU A 279 13.55 17.05 -1.26
N GLY A 280 12.32 16.62 -1.62
CA GLY A 280 11.12 17.45 -1.47
C GLY A 280 10.78 17.89 -0.03
N ARG A 281 11.54 17.45 0.98
CA ARG A 281 11.41 17.90 2.39
C ARG A 281 12.31 19.08 2.76
N PHE A 282 13.25 19.44 1.90
CA PHE A 282 14.19 20.54 2.07
C PHE A 282 13.60 21.85 1.53
N ASP A 283 14.33 22.94 1.72
CA ASP A 283 13.95 24.24 1.19
C ASP A 283 13.92 24.20 -0.35
N TYR A 284 12.90 24.85 -0.93
CA TYR A 284 12.63 24.82 -2.36
C TYR A 284 13.82 25.29 -3.21
N GLU A 285 14.48 26.40 -2.83
CA GLU A 285 15.60 26.94 -3.61
C GLU A 285 16.80 25.99 -3.64
N SER A 286 16.95 25.19 -2.58
CA SER A 286 18.06 24.23 -2.48
C SER A 286 17.89 22.96 -3.34
N VAL A 287 16.67 22.69 -3.83
CA VAL A 287 16.32 21.45 -4.55
C VAL A 287 15.66 21.66 -5.90
N LYS A 288 15.18 22.87 -6.24
CA LYS A 288 14.38 23.08 -7.45
C LYS A 288 15.09 22.68 -8.73
N GLU A 289 16.37 23.05 -8.92
CA GLU A 289 17.10 22.76 -10.16
C GLU A 289 17.19 21.26 -10.42
N ILE A 290 17.69 20.50 -9.44
CA ILE A 290 17.82 19.05 -9.55
C ILE A 290 16.45 18.37 -9.72
N LEU A 291 15.40 18.83 -9.04
CA LEU A 291 14.08 18.25 -9.18
C LEU A 291 13.43 18.57 -10.54
N LEU A 292 13.67 19.76 -11.10
CA LEU A 292 13.22 20.13 -12.44
C LEU A 292 13.91 19.26 -13.50
N ASP A 293 15.21 19.05 -13.40
CA ASP A 293 15.94 18.14 -14.29
C ASP A 293 15.36 16.72 -14.24
N MET A 294 15.04 16.23 -13.04
CA MET A 294 14.47 14.89 -12.86
C MET A 294 13.07 14.73 -13.44
N THR A 295 12.34 15.81 -13.76
CA THR A 295 11.02 15.70 -14.44
C THR A 295 11.12 15.09 -15.84
N ALA A 296 12.31 15.16 -16.45
CA ALA A 296 12.62 14.59 -17.75
C ALA A 296 13.47 13.31 -17.66
N ASP A 297 13.56 12.68 -16.48
CA ASP A 297 14.35 11.48 -16.30
C ASP A 297 13.90 10.34 -17.24
N SER A 298 14.87 9.60 -17.76
CA SER A 298 14.61 8.44 -18.64
C SER A 298 13.76 7.36 -17.99
N ASN A 299 13.83 7.22 -16.65
CA ASN A 299 12.92 6.35 -15.92
C ASN A 299 11.66 7.11 -15.53
N VAL A 300 10.54 6.68 -16.10
CA VAL A 300 9.23 7.33 -15.92
C VAL A 300 8.82 7.45 -14.44
N HIS A 301 9.16 6.48 -13.60
CA HIS A 301 8.80 6.54 -12.19
C HIS A 301 9.55 7.65 -11.43
N VAL A 302 10.80 7.93 -11.81
CA VAL A 302 11.58 9.06 -11.29
C VAL A 302 10.98 10.37 -11.78
N ALA A 303 10.70 10.47 -13.08
CA ALA A 303 10.07 11.64 -13.69
C ALA A 303 8.71 12.00 -13.08
N VAL A 304 7.87 10.99 -12.86
CA VAL A 304 6.57 11.16 -12.20
C VAL A 304 6.75 11.61 -10.75
N ALA A 305 7.65 10.98 -9.98
CA ALA A 305 7.89 11.38 -8.60
C ALA A 305 8.42 12.81 -8.48
N ALA A 306 9.26 13.26 -9.41
CA ALA A 306 9.82 14.60 -9.45
C ALA A 306 8.76 15.64 -9.85
N SER A 307 7.96 15.35 -10.87
CA SER A 307 6.89 16.26 -11.31
C SER A 307 5.76 16.40 -10.29
N GLU A 308 5.42 15.34 -9.55
CA GLU A 308 4.43 15.38 -8.45
C GLU A 308 4.84 16.35 -7.31
N TYR A 309 6.14 16.59 -7.11
CA TYR A 309 6.61 17.57 -6.11
C TYR A 309 6.09 18.97 -6.41
N PHE A 310 6.20 19.44 -7.66
CA PHE A 310 5.88 20.83 -8.02
C PHE A 310 4.39 21.17 -7.90
N SER A 311 3.50 20.20 -7.99
CA SER A 311 2.07 20.43 -7.76
C SER A 311 1.77 20.99 -6.36
N SER A 312 2.53 20.59 -5.33
CA SER A 312 2.33 21.07 -3.95
C SER A 312 3.45 21.95 -3.41
N GLY A 313 4.69 21.69 -3.84
CA GLY A 313 5.91 22.36 -3.38
C GLY A 313 6.41 23.48 -4.30
N GLY A 314 5.77 23.68 -5.47
CA GLY A 314 6.14 24.71 -6.42
C GLY A 314 5.97 26.14 -5.88
N ARG A 315 6.63 27.07 -6.56
CA ARG A 315 6.59 28.52 -6.32
C ARG A 315 6.16 29.30 -7.54
N GLN A 316 5.52 30.45 -7.30
CA GLN A 316 5.11 31.42 -8.32
C GLN A 316 6.27 31.94 -9.17
N THR A 317 7.44 32.14 -8.56
CA THR A 317 8.65 32.66 -9.24
C THR A 317 9.11 31.79 -10.41
N ASP A 318 8.78 30.50 -10.41
CA ASP A 318 9.17 29.53 -11.44
C ASP A 318 7.96 29.00 -12.23
N ALA A 319 6.77 29.59 -12.08
CA ALA A 319 5.53 29.12 -12.71
C ALA A 319 5.64 29.05 -14.25
N ASP A 320 6.24 30.07 -14.87
CA ASP A 320 6.48 30.11 -16.31
C ASP A 320 7.46 29.01 -16.75
N ARG A 321 8.49 28.75 -15.93
CA ARG A 321 9.48 27.71 -16.19
C ARG A 321 8.85 26.31 -16.16
N TYR A 322 7.89 26.06 -15.28
CA TYR A 322 7.15 24.78 -15.28
C TYR A 322 6.41 24.58 -16.60
N PHE A 323 5.80 25.63 -17.16
CA PHE A 323 5.11 25.57 -18.45
C PHE A 323 6.10 25.30 -19.60
N ASP A 324 7.25 25.96 -19.60
CA ASP A 324 8.31 25.75 -20.59
C ASP A 324 8.83 24.31 -20.59
N ILE A 325 9.10 23.75 -19.41
CA ILE A 325 9.51 22.36 -19.25
C ILE A 325 8.39 21.43 -19.72
N ALA A 326 7.15 21.66 -19.32
CA ALA A 326 6.02 20.80 -19.67
C ALA A 326 5.85 20.62 -21.19
N LYS A 327 6.09 21.68 -21.98
CA LYS A 327 6.05 21.62 -23.45
C LYS A 327 7.07 20.67 -24.06
N GLN A 328 8.16 20.37 -23.36
CA GLN A 328 9.24 19.50 -23.82
C GLN A 328 9.09 18.05 -23.34
N LEU A 329 8.22 17.80 -22.34
CA LEU A 329 8.03 16.46 -21.77
C LEU A 329 7.21 15.56 -22.69
N THR A 330 7.72 14.36 -22.93
CA THR A 330 7.06 13.31 -23.73
C THR A 330 6.10 12.47 -22.89
N ASN A 331 6.44 12.17 -21.64
CA ASN A 331 5.56 11.44 -20.73
C ASN A 331 4.36 12.31 -20.34
N TRP A 332 3.16 11.84 -20.68
CA TRP A 332 1.92 12.59 -20.50
C TRP A 332 1.61 12.87 -19.02
N ARG A 333 1.96 11.97 -18.09
CA ARG A 333 1.70 12.14 -16.66
C ARG A 333 2.59 13.21 -16.05
N SER A 334 3.90 13.14 -16.32
CA SER A 334 4.84 14.19 -15.89
C SER A 334 4.48 15.55 -16.49
N ARG A 335 4.09 15.58 -17.77
CA ARG A 335 3.61 16.78 -18.45
C ARG A 335 2.37 17.36 -17.78
N ALA A 336 1.34 16.55 -17.50
CA ALA A 336 0.12 17.01 -16.83
C ALA A 336 0.42 17.57 -15.43
N ASN A 337 1.29 16.91 -14.66
CA ASN A 337 1.73 17.41 -13.35
C ASN A 337 2.40 18.79 -13.45
N MET A 338 3.30 18.98 -14.41
CA MET A 338 4.01 20.25 -14.62
C MET A 338 3.09 21.35 -15.12
N LEU A 339 2.12 21.04 -15.99
CA LEU A 339 1.09 22.01 -16.41
C LEU A 339 0.18 22.42 -15.25
N GLY A 340 -0.21 21.46 -14.40
CA GLY A 340 -0.98 21.76 -13.19
C GLY A 340 -0.20 22.65 -12.23
N ALA A 341 1.09 22.38 -12.03
CA ALA A 341 1.98 23.24 -11.24
C ALA A 341 2.11 24.64 -11.85
N ALA A 342 2.31 24.73 -13.18
CA ALA A 342 2.36 26.00 -13.89
C ALA A 342 1.08 26.82 -13.67
N LEU A 343 -0.09 26.19 -13.85
CA LEU A 343 -1.38 26.86 -13.69
C LEU A 343 -1.63 27.31 -12.24
N GLN A 344 -1.40 26.42 -11.27
CA GLN A 344 -1.67 26.65 -9.85
C GLN A 344 -0.80 27.76 -9.26
N HIS A 345 0.46 27.86 -9.68
CA HIS A 345 1.41 28.80 -9.09
C HIS A 345 1.52 30.11 -9.89
N ASN A 346 0.89 30.23 -11.06
CA ASN A 346 0.86 31.50 -11.79
C ASN A 346 -0.19 32.44 -11.18
N THR A 347 0.06 33.75 -11.26
CA THR A 347 -0.88 34.80 -10.83
C THR A 347 -1.26 35.75 -11.95
N ASP A 348 -0.60 35.62 -13.11
CA ASP A 348 -0.91 36.37 -14.30
C ASP A 348 -2.08 35.70 -15.01
N GLN A 349 -3.20 36.42 -15.10
CA GLN A 349 -4.45 35.89 -15.62
C GLN A 349 -4.34 35.51 -17.11
N GLU A 350 -3.59 36.25 -17.93
CA GLU A 350 -3.41 35.96 -19.35
C GLU A 350 -2.61 34.66 -19.53
N LYS A 351 -1.60 34.46 -18.69
CA LYS A 351 -0.81 33.21 -18.68
C LYS A 351 -1.62 32.03 -18.16
N GLN A 352 -2.42 32.21 -17.10
CA GLN A 352 -3.32 31.17 -16.60
C GLN A 352 -4.34 30.76 -17.65
N GLU A 353 -4.90 31.72 -18.38
CA GLU A 353 -5.82 31.45 -19.50
C GLU A 353 -5.09 30.67 -20.62
N THR A 354 -3.88 31.08 -21.00
CA THR A 354 -3.06 30.38 -21.99
C THR A 354 -2.79 28.93 -21.61
N ILE A 355 -2.38 28.69 -20.35
CA ILE A 355 -2.12 27.33 -19.84
C ILE A 355 -3.42 26.51 -19.81
N SER A 356 -4.53 27.12 -19.39
CA SER A 356 -5.85 26.46 -19.36
C SER A 356 -6.33 26.06 -20.75
N GLN A 357 -6.19 26.94 -21.74
CA GLN A 357 -6.49 26.62 -23.14
C GLN A 357 -5.61 25.49 -23.67
N TRP A 358 -4.32 25.46 -23.30
CA TRP A 358 -3.43 24.36 -23.66
C TRP A 358 -3.90 23.03 -23.07
N LEU A 359 -4.26 23.01 -21.78
CA LEU A 359 -4.78 21.84 -21.08
C LEU A 359 -6.09 21.33 -21.71
N ILE A 360 -7.04 22.23 -22.00
CA ILE A 360 -8.32 21.91 -22.66
C ILE A 360 -8.08 21.36 -24.08
N ALA A 361 -7.19 21.98 -24.86
CA ALA A 361 -6.81 21.47 -26.17
C ALA A 361 -6.11 20.11 -26.10
N GLY A 362 -5.31 19.86 -25.05
CA GLY A 362 -4.75 18.54 -24.75
C GLY A 362 -5.84 17.52 -24.46
N TYR A 363 -6.82 17.88 -23.64
CA TYR A 363 -7.94 17.03 -23.24
C TYR A 363 -8.75 16.57 -24.46
N HIS A 364 -9.10 17.49 -25.36
CA HIS A 364 -9.85 17.15 -26.57
C HIS A 364 -9.06 16.34 -27.59
N ARG A 365 -7.72 16.46 -27.61
CA ARG A 365 -6.85 15.67 -28.51
C ARG A 365 -6.55 14.27 -27.99
N SER A 366 -6.62 14.05 -26.67
CA SER A 366 -6.26 12.76 -26.09
C SER A 366 -7.37 11.73 -26.25
N PHE A 367 -7.00 10.54 -26.72
CA PHE A 367 -7.86 9.35 -26.73
C PHE A 367 -7.68 8.48 -25.47
N ASN A 368 -6.74 8.84 -24.60
CA ASN A 368 -6.46 8.11 -23.37
C ASN A 368 -7.25 8.72 -22.21
N ASN A 369 -8.19 7.97 -21.65
CA ASN A 369 -9.03 8.43 -20.53
C ASN A 369 -8.21 8.78 -19.28
N TYR A 370 -7.05 8.16 -19.05
CA TYR A 370 -6.17 8.53 -17.94
C TYR A 370 -5.43 9.84 -18.21
N GLU A 371 -4.98 10.08 -19.45
CA GLU A 371 -4.39 11.39 -19.77
C GLU A 371 -5.44 12.50 -19.63
N LYS A 372 -6.65 12.31 -20.19
CA LYS A 372 -7.78 13.22 -19.98
C LYS A 372 -8.03 13.49 -18.50
N ALA A 373 -8.09 12.45 -17.68
CA ALA A 373 -8.31 12.55 -16.24
C ALA A 373 -7.21 13.36 -15.53
N TYR A 374 -5.93 13.17 -15.87
CA TYR A 374 -4.84 13.97 -15.31
C TYR A 374 -4.83 15.40 -15.82
N LEU A 375 -5.27 15.67 -17.05
CA LEU A 375 -5.44 17.03 -17.57
C LEU A 375 -6.59 17.77 -16.86
N LEU A 376 -7.71 17.10 -16.54
CA LEU A 376 -8.75 17.66 -15.68
C LEU A 376 -8.21 17.98 -14.28
N ARG A 377 -7.41 17.08 -13.71
CA ARG A 377 -6.72 17.33 -12.44
C ARG A 377 -5.79 18.53 -12.49
N ALA A 378 -5.06 18.72 -13.59
CA ALA A 378 -4.20 19.88 -13.77
C ALA A 378 -5.01 21.20 -13.84
N LEU A 379 -6.19 21.20 -14.47
CA LEU A 379 -7.08 22.37 -14.53
C LEU A 379 -7.56 22.83 -13.14
N ALA A 380 -7.52 21.97 -12.11
CA ALA A 380 -7.82 22.32 -10.72
C ALA A 380 -6.93 23.43 -10.14
N GLY A 381 -5.78 23.72 -10.78
CA GLY A 381 -4.91 24.82 -10.41
C GLY A 381 -5.56 26.20 -10.55
N ASP A 382 -6.61 26.34 -11.36
CA ASP A 382 -7.36 27.58 -11.51
C ASP A 382 -8.88 27.34 -11.49
N ILE A 383 -9.56 27.99 -10.55
CA ILE A 383 -11.01 27.90 -10.36
C ILE A 383 -11.83 28.38 -11.56
N HIS A 384 -11.29 29.24 -12.44
CA HIS A 384 -12.02 29.69 -13.63
C HIS A 384 -12.37 28.52 -14.56
N ASN A 385 -11.63 27.41 -14.47
CA ASN A 385 -11.90 26.18 -15.22
C ASN A 385 -13.02 25.30 -14.62
N SER A 386 -13.57 25.67 -13.45
CA SER A 386 -14.57 24.85 -12.74
C SER A 386 -15.77 24.45 -13.60
N ARG A 387 -16.28 25.35 -14.44
CA ARG A 387 -17.42 25.04 -15.34
C ARG A 387 -17.08 23.97 -16.37
N PHE A 388 -15.90 24.04 -16.97
CA PHE A 388 -15.44 23.04 -17.93
C PHE A 388 -15.26 21.69 -17.23
N VAL A 389 -14.55 21.69 -16.09
CA VAL A 389 -14.30 20.47 -15.29
C VAL A 389 -15.61 19.84 -14.83
N GLU A 390 -16.58 20.65 -14.38
CA GLU A 390 -17.91 20.17 -14.01
C GLU A 390 -18.66 19.57 -15.20
N SER A 391 -18.70 20.26 -16.33
CA SER A 391 -19.33 19.76 -17.56
C SER A 391 -18.77 18.39 -17.94
N GLU A 392 -17.45 18.26 -18.01
CA GLU A 392 -16.79 17.00 -18.37
C GLU A 392 -16.96 15.92 -17.31
N ALA A 393 -16.93 16.27 -16.02
CA ALA A 393 -17.12 15.30 -14.94
C ALA A 393 -18.50 14.63 -15.01
N PHE A 394 -19.56 15.44 -15.15
CA PHE A 394 -20.93 14.95 -15.18
C PHE A 394 -21.32 14.32 -16.52
N ALA A 395 -20.82 14.83 -17.65
CA ALA A 395 -21.12 14.27 -18.98
C ALA A 395 -20.60 12.84 -19.18
N ASN A 396 -19.56 12.46 -18.43
CA ASN A 396 -18.88 11.17 -18.52
C ASN A 396 -19.33 10.14 -17.47
N VAL A 397 -20.29 10.48 -16.60
CA VAL A 397 -20.80 9.54 -15.59
C VAL A 397 -21.39 8.32 -16.29
N GLY A 398 -20.91 7.13 -15.89
CA GLY A 398 -21.31 5.86 -16.51
C GLY A 398 -20.77 5.60 -17.93
N LYS A 399 -19.92 6.48 -18.47
CA LYS A 399 -19.28 6.34 -19.80
C LYS A 399 -17.76 6.23 -19.70
N GLU A 400 -17.11 7.33 -19.36
CA GLU A 400 -15.66 7.42 -19.15
C GLU A 400 -15.41 7.68 -17.66
N THR A 401 -15.74 6.70 -16.83
CA THR A 401 -15.82 6.86 -15.37
C THR A 401 -14.56 7.44 -14.71
N VAL A 402 -13.37 7.12 -15.24
CA VAL A 402 -12.10 7.68 -14.78
C VAL A 402 -12.07 9.22 -14.92
N VAL A 403 -12.62 9.73 -16.03
CA VAL A 403 -12.74 11.17 -16.31
C VAL A 403 -13.70 11.83 -15.31
N SER A 404 -14.84 11.20 -15.03
CA SER A 404 -15.78 11.67 -13.99
C SER A 404 -15.13 11.73 -12.61
N THR A 405 -14.42 10.67 -12.22
CA THR A 405 -13.75 10.58 -10.92
C THR A 405 -12.75 11.72 -10.74
N TYR A 406 -11.82 11.88 -11.70
CA TYR A 406 -10.78 12.91 -11.61
C TYR A 406 -11.35 14.32 -11.78
N GLY A 407 -12.41 14.49 -12.58
CA GLY A 407 -13.16 15.74 -12.65
C GLY A 407 -13.76 16.11 -11.30
N MET A 408 -14.36 15.16 -10.58
CA MET A 408 -14.87 15.38 -9.24
C MET A 408 -13.77 15.66 -8.21
N GLU A 409 -12.63 14.95 -8.26
CA GLU A 409 -11.45 15.27 -7.44
C GLU A 409 -10.97 16.71 -7.66
N SER A 410 -11.00 17.16 -8.91
CA SER A 410 -10.64 18.52 -9.31
C SER A 410 -11.61 19.55 -8.75
N LEU A 411 -12.92 19.29 -8.81
CA LEU A 411 -13.95 20.15 -8.21
C LEU A 411 -13.82 20.22 -6.69
N VAL A 412 -13.51 19.09 -6.02
CA VAL A 412 -13.19 19.06 -4.59
C VAL A 412 -11.97 19.95 -4.28
N THR A 413 -10.93 19.87 -5.10
CA THR A 413 -9.72 20.70 -4.96
C THR A 413 -10.03 22.19 -5.12
N MET A 414 -10.75 22.57 -6.18
CA MET A 414 -11.18 23.95 -6.42
C MET A 414 -12.10 24.48 -5.31
N GLY A 415 -13.02 23.65 -4.81
CA GLY A 415 -13.89 24.03 -3.70
C GLY A 415 -13.13 24.30 -2.41
N ARG A 416 -12.08 23.52 -2.10
CA ARG A 416 -11.17 23.80 -0.96
C ARG A 416 -10.43 25.12 -1.13
N ALA A 417 -10.06 25.49 -2.37
CA ALA A 417 -9.37 26.75 -2.66
C ALA A 417 -10.25 27.99 -2.37
N VAL A 418 -11.59 27.85 -2.42
CA VAL A 418 -12.54 28.94 -2.10
C VAL A 418 -13.21 28.82 -0.73
N ARG A 419 -12.63 28.06 0.20
CA ARG A 419 -13.24 27.86 1.54
C ARG A 419 -13.61 29.17 2.27
N GLU A 420 -12.83 30.23 2.07
CA GLU A 420 -13.05 31.54 2.70
C GLU A 420 -14.12 32.39 1.97
N ASN A 421 -14.46 32.04 0.72
CA ASN A 421 -15.48 32.74 -0.06
C ASN A 421 -16.80 31.96 -0.03
N ARG A 422 -17.69 32.33 0.90
CA ARG A 422 -18.96 31.62 1.14
C ARG A 422 -19.89 31.56 -0.08
N GLU A 423 -19.93 32.60 -0.91
CA GLU A 423 -20.78 32.62 -2.11
C GLU A 423 -20.29 31.63 -3.18
N LYS A 424 -18.97 31.61 -3.45
CA LYS A 424 -18.39 30.57 -4.34
C LYS A 424 -18.56 29.18 -3.74
N LEU A 425 -18.39 29.03 -2.43
CA LEU A 425 -18.54 27.74 -1.76
C LEU A 425 -19.98 27.20 -1.84
N LYS A 426 -21.01 28.05 -1.77
CA LYS A 426 -22.42 27.67 -2.02
C LYS A 426 -22.62 27.13 -3.44
N THR A 427 -21.92 27.69 -4.42
CA THR A 427 -21.96 27.17 -5.80
C THR A 427 -21.42 25.73 -5.85
N PHE A 428 -20.26 25.48 -5.23
CA PHE A 428 -19.70 24.13 -5.13
C PHE A 428 -20.56 23.17 -4.30
N ALA A 429 -21.27 23.66 -3.28
CA ALA A 429 -22.26 22.85 -2.55
C ALA A 429 -23.34 22.31 -3.51
N GLY A 430 -23.86 23.13 -4.43
CA GLY A 430 -24.77 22.64 -5.47
C GLY A 430 -24.17 21.50 -6.31
N VAL A 431 -22.87 21.57 -6.63
CA VAL A 431 -22.14 20.52 -7.35
C VAL A 431 -22.03 19.23 -6.51
N TYR A 432 -21.64 19.33 -5.24
CA TYR A 432 -21.49 18.17 -4.36
C TYR A 432 -22.80 17.45 -4.11
N ARG A 433 -23.89 18.19 -3.97
CA ARG A 433 -25.22 17.60 -3.85
C ARG A 433 -25.59 16.78 -5.09
N ARG A 434 -25.43 17.35 -6.29
CA ARG A 434 -25.69 16.63 -7.55
C ARG A 434 -24.76 15.42 -7.74
N ALA A 435 -23.51 15.52 -7.29
CA ALA A 435 -22.57 14.40 -7.33
C ALA A 435 -23.05 13.24 -6.44
N ILE A 436 -23.60 13.54 -5.26
CA ILE A 436 -24.19 12.55 -4.35
C ILE A 436 -25.48 11.95 -4.93
N GLU A 437 -26.32 12.78 -5.54
CA GLU A 437 -27.57 12.36 -6.18
C GLU A 437 -27.34 11.62 -7.51
N SER A 438 -26.12 11.62 -8.05
CA SER A 438 -25.81 11.00 -9.35
C SER A 438 -25.89 9.47 -9.37
N GLY A 439 -25.80 8.83 -8.19
CA GLY A 439 -25.72 7.37 -8.07
C GLY A 439 -24.36 6.76 -8.42
N ASP A 440 -23.38 7.57 -8.88
CA ASP A 440 -22.04 7.06 -9.20
C ASP A 440 -21.15 6.96 -7.95
N SER A 441 -20.56 5.78 -7.73
CA SER A 441 -19.78 5.48 -6.52
C SER A 441 -18.64 6.46 -6.27
N SER A 442 -17.91 6.87 -7.30
CA SER A 442 -16.78 7.79 -7.16
C SER A 442 -17.25 9.21 -6.83
N MET A 443 -18.29 9.67 -7.54
CA MET A 443 -18.88 11.00 -7.37
C MET A 443 -19.44 11.17 -5.95
N ILE A 444 -20.19 10.16 -5.48
CA ILE A 444 -20.74 10.09 -4.12
C ILE A 444 -19.61 10.15 -3.08
N GLY A 445 -18.63 9.25 -3.18
CA GLY A 445 -17.59 9.14 -2.16
C GLY A 445 -16.74 10.41 -2.02
N LEU A 446 -16.34 10.99 -3.16
CA LEU A 446 -15.54 12.23 -3.19
C LEU A 446 -16.32 13.44 -2.65
N ALA A 447 -17.57 13.61 -3.08
CA ALA A 447 -18.43 14.69 -2.61
C ALA A 447 -18.77 14.52 -1.13
N ALA A 448 -19.16 13.33 -0.68
CA ALA A 448 -19.42 13.07 0.74
C ALA A 448 -18.18 13.36 1.60
N GLY A 449 -16.98 12.98 1.13
CA GLY A 449 -15.73 13.19 1.82
C GLY A 449 -15.39 14.67 2.09
N ILE A 450 -15.66 15.58 1.14
CA ILE A 450 -15.41 17.02 1.37
C ILE A 450 -16.45 17.65 2.31
N LEU A 451 -17.71 17.16 2.30
CA LEU A 451 -18.77 17.71 3.16
C LEU A 451 -18.48 17.55 4.66
N ARG A 452 -17.68 16.55 5.03
CA ARG A 452 -17.25 16.31 6.41
C ARG A 452 -15.95 16.97 6.83
N ASP A 453 -15.33 17.80 5.98
CA ASP A 453 -14.16 18.59 6.37
C ASP A 453 -14.61 19.74 7.30
N PRO A 454 -14.20 19.75 8.59
CA PRO A 454 -14.63 20.78 9.54
C PRO A 454 -14.25 22.21 9.10
N LYS A 455 -13.18 22.37 8.32
CA LYS A 455 -12.71 23.68 7.85
C LYS A 455 -13.62 24.29 6.80
N MET A 456 -14.46 23.48 6.15
CA MET A 456 -15.37 23.94 5.11
C MET A 456 -16.72 24.41 5.69
N ASN A 457 -17.07 23.95 6.89
CA ASN A 457 -18.29 24.31 7.62
C ASN A 457 -19.57 24.23 6.76
N PHE A 458 -19.78 23.07 6.13
CA PHE A 458 -20.95 22.81 5.28
C PHE A 458 -22.26 22.63 6.06
N LYS A 459 -22.22 22.47 7.39
CA LYS A 459 -23.42 22.40 8.24
C LYS A 459 -24.30 23.65 8.13
N GLU A 460 -23.69 24.83 7.92
CA GLU A 460 -24.43 26.07 7.68
C GLU A 460 -25.08 26.14 6.30
N ILE A 461 -24.51 25.44 5.32
CA ILE A 461 -24.99 25.45 3.92
C ILE A 461 -26.08 24.39 3.71
N TYR A 462 -25.98 23.25 4.39
CA TYR A 462 -26.96 22.16 4.38
C TYR A 462 -27.65 22.03 5.73
N PRO A 463 -28.71 22.81 5.99
CA PRO A 463 -29.54 22.59 7.17
C PRO A 463 -30.34 21.28 7.09
N ASP A 464 -30.65 20.83 5.87
CA ASP A 464 -31.25 19.53 5.58
C ASP A 464 -30.25 18.62 4.86
N THR A 465 -30.14 17.38 5.35
CA THR A 465 -29.22 16.35 4.87
C THR A 465 -29.92 15.07 4.44
N GLY A 466 -31.24 15.10 4.23
CA GLY A 466 -32.02 13.94 3.78
C GLY A 466 -31.45 13.25 2.52
N PHE A 467 -30.89 14.04 1.60
CA PHE A 467 -30.23 13.52 0.38
C PHE A 467 -29.03 12.60 0.66
N LEU A 468 -28.33 12.77 1.81
CA LEU A 468 -27.24 11.87 2.20
C LEU A 468 -27.78 10.49 2.58
N SER A 469 -28.87 10.45 3.34
CA SER A 469 -29.52 9.21 3.75
C SER A 469 -30.16 8.50 2.55
N GLU A 470 -30.82 9.25 1.67
CA GLU A 470 -31.37 8.70 0.43
C GLU A 470 -30.28 8.10 -0.46
N ALA A 471 -29.15 8.79 -0.64
CA ALA A 471 -28.01 8.25 -1.38
C ALA A 471 -27.40 7.01 -0.71
N LEU A 472 -27.37 6.97 0.63
CA LEU A 472 -26.88 5.82 1.40
C LEU A 472 -27.77 4.59 1.15
N ASP A 473 -29.08 4.76 1.19
CA ASP A 473 -30.07 3.70 0.98
C ASP A 473 -30.06 3.18 -0.46
N ASN A 474 -29.70 4.03 -1.42
CA ASN A 474 -29.59 3.68 -2.84
C ASN A 474 -28.25 3.00 -3.22
N CYS A 475 -27.24 2.98 -2.34
CA CYS A 475 -25.98 2.29 -2.61
C CYS A 475 -26.19 0.78 -2.79
N GLN A 476 -25.63 0.20 -3.85
CA GLN A 476 -25.72 -1.24 -4.09
C GLN A 476 -24.58 -1.96 -3.39
N LEU A 477 -24.82 -2.44 -2.18
CA LEU A 477 -23.80 -3.20 -1.44
C LEU A 477 -23.68 -4.66 -1.94
N PRO A 478 -22.46 -5.22 -1.99
CA PRO A 478 -21.18 -4.61 -1.59
C PRO A 478 -20.47 -3.83 -2.72
N ARG A 479 -21.08 -3.72 -3.91
CA ARG A 479 -20.46 -3.06 -5.07
C ARG A 479 -20.00 -1.64 -4.75
N ASP A 480 -20.82 -0.87 -4.04
CA ASP A 480 -20.58 0.56 -3.76
C ASP A 480 -20.07 0.81 -2.32
N ILE A 481 -19.33 -0.14 -1.75
CA ILE A 481 -18.95 -0.13 -0.33
C ILE A 481 -18.12 1.08 0.07
N GLU A 482 -17.20 1.56 -0.78
CA GLU A 482 -16.43 2.76 -0.50
C GLU A 482 -17.34 3.99 -0.40
N ALA A 483 -18.25 4.17 -1.36
CA ALA A 483 -19.19 5.28 -1.38
C ALA A 483 -20.12 5.25 -0.15
N TRP A 484 -20.64 4.06 0.17
CA TRP A 484 -21.48 3.84 1.34
C TRP A 484 -20.75 4.20 2.65
N GLN A 485 -19.50 3.76 2.81
CA GLN A 485 -18.69 4.10 3.99
C GLN A 485 -18.44 5.61 4.09
N GLU A 486 -18.17 6.27 2.97
CA GLU A 486 -17.93 7.71 2.93
C GLU A 486 -19.20 8.50 3.28
N LEU A 487 -20.35 8.12 2.75
CA LEU A 487 -21.65 8.67 3.12
C LEU A 487 -21.96 8.46 4.61
N LYS A 488 -21.76 7.24 5.12
CA LYS A 488 -22.03 6.92 6.54
C LYS A 488 -21.21 7.81 7.48
N LYS A 489 -19.90 7.93 7.22
CA LYS A 489 -19.00 8.82 7.98
C LYS A 489 -19.47 10.27 7.92
N THR A 490 -19.94 10.72 6.76
CA THR A 490 -20.42 12.09 6.57
C THR A 490 -21.74 12.33 7.30
N ILE A 491 -22.73 11.43 7.21
CA ILE A 491 -23.98 11.49 7.99
C ILE A 491 -23.67 11.56 9.48
N ASP A 492 -22.77 10.70 9.98
CA ASP A 492 -22.39 10.67 11.39
C ASP A 492 -21.70 11.98 11.82
N PHE A 493 -20.89 12.58 10.95
CA PHE A 493 -20.30 13.90 11.18
C PHE A 493 -21.37 15.01 11.29
N PHE A 494 -22.37 15.03 10.41
CA PHE A 494 -23.48 15.98 10.48
C PHE A 494 -24.29 15.81 11.77
N ASN A 495 -24.55 14.56 12.17
CA ASN A 495 -25.27 14.19 13.40
C ASN A 495 -24.46 14.34 14.70
N GLY A 496 -23.15 14.63 14.64
CA GLY A 496 -22.30 14.72 15.82
C GLY A 496 -21.99 13.37 16.49
N THR A 497 -22.01 12.28 15.74
CA THR A 497 -21.82 10.89 16.22
C THR A 497 -20.60 10.18 15.63
N ALA A 498 -19.68 10.93 15.01
CA ALA A 498 -18.51 10.42 14.28
C ALA A 498 -17.60 9.45 15.07
N GLU A 499 -17.61 9.48 16.40
CA GLU A 499 -16.84 8.54 17.24
C GLU A 499 -17.38 7.10 17.19
N LYS A 500 -18.66 6.88 16.83
CA LYS A 500 -19.30 5.55 16.82
C LYS A 500 -19.00 4.71 15.58
N THR A 501 -18.54 5.31 14.48
CA THR A 501 -18.37 4.64 13.17
C THR A 501 -17.10 3.80 13.08
N ALA A 502 -16.16 3.94 14.01
CA ALA A 502 -14.93 3.14 14.04
C ALA A 502 -15.19 1.62 14.25
N GLU A 503 -16.41 1.24 14.64
CA GLU A 503 -16.77 -0.13 15.04
C GLU A 503 -17.87 -0.79 14.18
N SER A 504 -18.52 -0.12 13.21
CA SER A 504 -19.63 -0.75 12.48
C SER A 504 -19.13 -1.66 11.35
N ALA A 505 -19.38 -2.96 11.46
CA ALA A 505 -19.17 -3.93 10.38
C ALA A 505 -19.93 -3.50 9.11
N SER A 506 -19.23 -3.49 7.97
CA SER A 506 -19.89 -3.26 6.68
C SER A 506 -20.85 -4.43 6.39
N PRO A 507 -22.04 -4.18 5.81
CA PRO A 507 -22.96 -5.24 5.39
C PRO A 507 -22.33 -6.01 4.23
N THR A 508 -21.55 -7.03 4.55
CA THR A 508 -20.77 -7.78 3.56
C THR A 508 -21.37 -9.16 3.36
N LYS A 509 -21.69 -9.47 2.10
CA LYS A 509 -22.05 -10.82 1.68
C LYS A 509 -20.77 -11.54 1.30
N ASN A 510 -20.06 -12.07 2.30
CA ASN A 510 -18.86 -12.86 2.07
C ASN A 510 -19.21 -14.11 1.25
N LEU A 511 -18.56 -14.24 0.10
CA LEU A 511 -18.69 -15.39 -0.78
C LEU A 511 -18.24 -16.66 -0.03
N PRO A 512 -19.01 -17.75 -0.04
CA PRO A 512 -18.55 -19.03 0.47
C PRO A 512 -17.32 -19.52 -0.29
N ILE A 513 -16.43 -20.25 0.40
CA ILE A 513 -15.27 -20.86 -0.25
C ILE A 513 -15.74 -21.99 -1.16
N ASP A 514 -15.36 -21.93 -2.42
CA ASP A 514 -15.58 -23.02 -3.38
C ASP A 514 -14.51 -24.10 -3.18
N TRP A 515 -14.83 -25.08 -2.33
CA TRP A 515 -13.89 -26.15 -1.98
C TRP A 515 -13.59 -27.10 -3.14
N GLU A 516 -14.50 -27.24 -4.11
CA GLU A 516 -14.26 -28.05 -5.31
C GLU A 516 -13.19 -27.37 -6.17
N LEU A 517 -13.34 -26.06 -6.42
CA LEU A 517 -12.31 -25.29 -7.10
C LEU A 517 -10.99 -25.30 -6.32
N VAL A 518 -11.01 -25.00 -5.01
CA VAL A 518 -9.79 -24.97 -4.18
C VAL A 518 -9.02 -26.29 -4.27
N THR A 519 -9.70 -27.43 -4.16
CA THR A 519 -9.05 -28.76 -4.20
C THR A 519 -8.51 -29.14 -5.58
N SER A 520 -9.06 -28.56 -6.65
CA SER A 520 -8.57 -28.76 -8.02
C SER A 520 -7.29 -27.97 -8.35
N ILE A 521 -6.95 -26.94 -7.56
CA ILE A 521 -5.81 -26.06 -7.81
C ILE A 521 -4.51 -26.71 -7.35
N SER A 522 -3.50 -26.71 -8.22
CA SER A 522 -2.14 -27.16 -7.86
C SER A 522 -1.51 -26.25 -6.80
N PRO A 523 -0.75 -26.78 -5.82
CA PRO A 523 -0.03 -25.97 -4.82
C PRO A 523 0.90 -24.90 -5.42
N ASN A 524 1.43 -25.18 -6.61
CA ASN A 524 2.31 -24.27 -7.35
C ASN A 524 1.61 -23.70 -8.59
N GLN A 525 0.28 -23.58 -8.58
CA GLN A 525 -0.47 -23.05 -9.71
C GLN A 525 0.10 -21.69 -10.14
N ARG A 526 0.50 -21.60 -11.41
CA ARG A 526 0.99 -20.36 -12.01
C ARG A 526 -0.06 -19.75 -12.91
N ILE A 527 -0.05 -18.42 -12.99
CA ILE A 527 -0.90 -17.65 -13.89
C ILE A 527 0.01 -16.65 -14.59
N ARG A 528 -0.02 -16.65 -15.92
CA ARG A 528 0.64 -15.64 -16.75
C ARG A 528 -0.35 -14.52 -17.03
N ILE A 529 0.04 -13.31 -16.68
CA ILE A 529 -0.67 -12.06 -16.97
C ILE A 529 -0.01 -11.45 -18.20
N LYS A 530 -0.74 -11.38 -19.32
CA LYS A 530 -0.25 -10.76 -20.56
C LYS A 530 -0.58 -9.27 -20.52
N THR A 531 0.43 -8.41 -20.57
CA THR A 531 0.24 -6.95 -20.53
C THR A 531 0.75 -6.28 -21.80
N THR A 532 0.42 -5.00 -21.99
CA THR A 532 0.98 -4.18 -23.09
C THR A 532 2.50 -3.98 -22.99
N ARG A 533 3.11 -4.24 -21.83
CA ARG A 533 4.56 -4.11 -21.60
C ARG A 533 5.32 -5.44 -21.63
N GLY A 534 4.61 -6.57 -21.67
CA GLY A 534 5.18 -7.91 -21.56
C GLY A 534 4.42 -8.80 -20.59
N ASP A 535 4.94 -10.00 -20.36
CA ASP A 535 4.27 -11.01 -19.54
C ASP A 535 4.79 -10.98 -18.11
N ILE A 536 3.87 -11.14 -17.15
CA ILE A 536 4.18 -11.30 -15.72
C ILE A 536 3.65 -12.66 -15.28
N THR A 537 4.48 -13.53 -14.71
CA THR A 537 4.01 -14.81 -14.17
C THR A 537 3.94 -14.75 -12.66
N ILE A 538 2.75 -15.01 -12.11
CA ILE A 538 2.52 -15.13 -10.67
C ILE A 538 2.30 -16.60 -10.29
N GLN A 539 2.76 -16.98 -9.09
CA GLN A 539 2.47 -18.25 -8.46
C GLN A 539 1.53 -18.03 -7.28
N LEU A 540 0.40 -18.74 -7.28
CA LEU A 540 -0.62 -18.65 -6.23
C LEU A 540 -0.14 -19.29 -4.93
N LYS A 541 -0.59 -18.73 -3.81
CA LYS A 541 -0.36 -19.21 -2.45
C LYS A 541 -1.63 -19.87 -1.90
N ILE A 542 -2.08 -20.93 -2.57
CA ILE A 542 -3.37 -21.58 -2.26
C ILE A 542 -3.49 -22.03 -0.81
N ASN A 543 -2.41 -22.55 -0.21
CA ASN A 543 -2.38 -22.99 1.20
C ASN A 543 -2.44 -21.82 2.21
N ASP A 544 -2.02 -20.61 1.81
CA ASP A 544 -2.03 -19.42 2.67
C ASP A 544 -3.37 -18.65 2.57
N ALA A 545 -3.91 -18.52 1.36
CA ALA A 545 -5.09 -17.71 1.04
C ALA A 545 -6.02 -18.42 0.04
N PRO A 546 -6.67 -19.55 0.44
CA PRO A 546 -7.46 -20.37 -0.46
C PRO A 546 -8.65 -19.64 -1.08
N SER A 547 -9.34 -18.79 -0.31
CA SER A 547 -10.51 -18.06 -0.78
C SER A 547 -10.11 -17.05 -1.86
N SER A 548 -9.05 -16.29 -1.60
CA SER A 548 -8.54 -15.26 -2.51
C SER A 548 -7.96 -15.86 -3.80
N ALA A 549 -7.17 -16.92 -3.70
CA ALA A 549 -6.62 -17.59 -4.87
C ALA A 549 -7.70 -18.25 -5.75
N ALA A 550 -8.68 -18.92 -5.15
CA ALA A 550 -9.80 -19.50 -5.88
C ALA A 550 -10.70 -18.43 -6.52
N ASN A 551 -10.96 -17.34 -5.80
CA ASN A 551 -11.69 -16.19 -6.33
C ASN A 551 -10.98 -15.57 -7.55
N PHE A 552 -9.66 -15.39 -7.47
CA PHE A 552 -8.87 -14.87 -8.60
C PHE A 552 -8.96 -15.78 -9.83
N ILE A 553 -8.77 -17.09 -9.67
CA ILE A 553 -8.93 -18.06 -10.79
C ILE A 553 -10.35 -18.02 -11.35
N ARG A 554 -11.37 -17.96 -10.50
CA ARG A 554 -12.76 -17.89 -10.94
C ARG A 554 -13.00 -16.65 -11.81
N LEU A 555 -12.51 -15.49 -11.39
CA LEU A 555 -12.63 -14.24 -12.16
C LEU A 555 -11.84 -14.29 -13.46
N VAL A 556 -10.65 -14.89 -13.46
CA VAL A 556 -9.87 -15.16 -14.70
C VAL A 556 -10.68 -16.04 -15.67
N LYS A 557 -11.24 -17.16 -15.21
CA LYS A 557 -12.06 -18.06 -16.04
C LYS A 557 -13.35 -17.42 -16.56
N GLN A 558 -13.85 -16.39 -15.88
CA GLN A 558 -15.03 -15.62 -16.27
C GLN A 558 -14.71 -14.47 -17.22
N ASP A 559 -13.46 -14.36 -17.71
CA ASP A 559 -12.99 -13.22 -18.51
C ASP A 559 -13.20 -11.86 -17.81
N PHE A 560 -13.30 -11.84 -16.47
CA PHE A 560 -13.63 -10.63 -15.70
C PHE A 560 -12.59 -9.52 -15.86
N TYR A 561 -11.31 -9.91 -15.94
CA TYR A 561 -10.18 -9.01 -16.11
C TYR A 561 -9.85 -8.72 -17.59
N LYS A 562 -10.69 -9.18 -18.52
CA LYS A 562 -10.43 -8.96 -19.95
C LYS A 562 -10.61 -7.49 -20.27
N LYS A 563 -9.58 -6.88 -20.87
CA LYS A 563 -9.50 -5.42 -21.14
C LYS A 563 -9.46 -4.56 -19.87
N SER A 564 -9.11 -5.12 -18.71
CA SER A 564 -8.74 -4.30 -17.56
C SER A 564 -7.41 -3.58 -17.81
N VAL A 565 -7.13 -2.58 -16.99
CA VAL A 565 -5.99 -1.68 -17.15
C VAL A 565 -5.44 -1.40 -15.77
N PHE A 566 -4.12 -1.20 -15.66
CA PHE A 566 -3.53 -0.76 -14.40
C PHE A 566 -3.98 0.67 -14.08
N HIS A 567 -5.10 0.80 -13.36
CA HIS A 567 -5.72 2.08 -13.04
C HIS A 567 -4.92 2.91 -12.05
N ARG A 568 -4.05 2.25 -11.28
CA ARG A 568 -3.22 2.91 -10.28
C ARG A 568 -1.81 2.34 -10.26
N VAL A 569 -0.85 3.23 -10.50
CA VAL A 569 0.57 2.96 -10.36
C VAL A 569 1.20 4.03 -9.49
N VAL A 570 1.78 3.59 -8.38
CA VAL A 570 2.51 4.46 -7.43
C VAL A 570 4.01 4.13 -7.53
N PRO A 571 4.85 5.08 -7.98
CA PRO A 571 6.29 4.89 -8.09
C PRO A 571 6.91 4.31 -6.82
N ASN A 572 7.67 3.22 -6.97
CA ASN A 572 8.26 2.46 -5.86
C ASN A 572 7.27 2.09 -4.74
N PHE A 573 6.05 1.67 -5.08
CA PHE A 573 5.13 1.10 -4.12
C PHE A 573 4.36 -0.08 -4.72
N VAL A 574 3.35 0.18 -5.55
CA VAL A 574 2.51 -0.86 -6.16
C VAL A 574 2.02 -0.49 -7.56
N ILE A 575 1.76 -1.51 -8.37
CA ILE A 575 0.86 -1.46 -9.53
C ILE A 575 -0.45 -2.17 -9.14
N GLN A 576 -1.60 -1.62 -9.50
CA GLN A 576 -2.91 -2.11 -9.05
C GLN A 576 -3.89 -2.17 -10.22
N ASP A 577 -4.67 -3.26 -10.28
CA ASP A 577 -5.74 -3.52 -11.23
C ASP A 577 -6.91 -4.29 -10.54
N GLY A 578 -7.84 -4.82 -11.33
CA GLY A 578 -9.02 -5.57 -10.93
C GLY A 578 -10.23 -4.68 -10.61
N CYS A 579 -10.16 -3.38 -10.89
CA CYS A 579 -11.29 -2.46 -10.77
C CYS A 579 -12.15 -2.52 -12.04
N PRO A 580 -13.43 -2.94 -11.97
CA PRO A 580 -14.30 -3.05 -13.15
C PRO A 580 -14.54 -1.71 -13.86
N ARG A 581 -14.38 -0.61 -13.12
CA ARG A 581 -14.60 0.77 -13.57
C ARG A 581 -13.32 1.47 -14.02
N GLY A 582 -12.15 0.90 -13.70
CA GLY A 582 -10.84 1.49 -13.99
C GLY A 582 -10.52 2.77 -13.21
N ASP A 583 -11.35 3.19 -12.26
CA ASP A 583 -11.18 4.42 -11.45
C ASP A 583 -10.75 4.14 -10.00
N GLY A 584 -10.66 2.85 -9.63
CA GLY A 584 -10.37 2.39 -8.27
C GLY A 584 -11.57 2.39 -7.33
N TRP A 585 -12.77 2.75 -7.81
CA TRP A 585 -14.00 2.72 -7.04
C TRP A 585 -14.86 1.53 -7.39
N GLY A 586 -15.55 1.03 -6.37
CA GLY A 586 -16.48 -0.07 -6.46
C GLY A 586 -15.82 -1.43 -6.74
N GLY A 587 -16.67 -2.45 -6.77
CA GLY A 587 -16.23 -3.84 -6.85
C GLY A 587 -17.25 -4.76 -7.50
N PRO A 588 -17.14 -6.08 -7.31
CA PRO A 588 -18.16 -7.02 -7.72
C PRO A 588 -19.35 -7.01 -6.74
N THR A 589 -20.40 -7.77 -7.06
CA THR A 589 -21.62 -7.91 -6.22
C THR A 589 -21.43 -8.84 -5.01
N PHE A 590 -20.19 -9.16 -4.65
CA PHE A 590 -19.81 -10.01 -3.53
C PHE A 590 -18.52 -9.47 -2.90
N THR A 591 -18.25 -9.86 -1.65
CA THR A 591 -16.93 -9.69 -1.01
C THR A 591 -16.30 -11.05 -0.75
N ILE A 592 -15.00 -11.06 -0.51
CA ILE A 592 -14.30 -12.18 0.11
C ILE A 592 -13.69 -11.71 1.43
N GLY A 593 -13.61 -12.62 2.41
CA GLY A 593 -13.01 -12.28 3.69
C GLY A 593 -11.49 -12.20 3.61
N SER A 594 -10.88 -11.33 4.42
CA SER A 594 -9.42 -11.25 4.55
C SER A 594 -8.81 -12.58 5.05
N GLU A 595 -7.61 -12.92 4.57
CA GLU A 595 -6.85 -14.13 4.94
C GLU A 595 -5.44 -13.72 5.41
N PHE A 596 -5.33 -13.42 6.71
CA PHE A 596 -4.10 -12.88 7.28
C PHE A 596 -3.19 -13.99 7.82
N GLY A 597 -2.37 -14.58 6.95
CA GLY A 597 -1.29 -15.49 7.32
C GLY A 597 -0.01 -14.80 7.84
N PRO A 598 0.93 -15.51 8.49
CA PRO A 598 2.21 -14.99 8.98
C PRO A 598 3.20 -14.73 7.84
N LEU A 599 2.78 -13.93 6.87
CA LEU A 599 3.51 -13.56 5.66
C LEU A 599 3.92 -12.08 5.73
N TYR A 600 5.00 -11.76 5.03
CA TYR A 600 5.53 -10.41 4.89
C TYR A 600 5.47 -10.00 3.42
N TYR A 601 5.12 -8.74 3.16
CA TYR A 601 5.18 -8.19 1.81
C TYR A 601 6.64 -7.96 1.40
N GLU A 602 7.08 -8.74 0.43
CA GLU A 602 8.35 -8.62 -0.28
C GLU A 602 8.15 -7.94 -1.65
N GLU A 603 9.22 -7.74 -2.41
CA GLU A 603 9.10 -7.41 -3.85
C GLU A 603 8.32 -8.51 -4.60
N GLY A 604 7.43 -8.11 -5.50
CA GLY A 604 6.61 -9.03 -6.30
C GLY A 604 5.52 -9.75 -5.51
N SER A 605 5.24 -9.35 -4.27
CA SER A 605 4.09 -9.90 -3.53
C SER A 605 2.79 -9.41 -4.16
N VAL A 606 1.83 -10.32 -4.34
CA VAL A 606 0.52 -10.01 -4.90
C VAL A 606 -0.52 -9.99 -3.79
N GLY A 607 -1.13 -8.82 -3.59
CA GLY A 607 -2.09 -8.58 -2.52
C GLY A 607 -3.50 -8.28 -3.03
N MET A 608 -4.51 -8.59 -2.22
CA MET A 608 -5.88 -8.12 -2.45
C MET A 608 -6.02 -6.66 -1.98
N ALA A 609 -6.61 -5.80 -2.81
CA ALA A 609 -7.00 -4.46 -2.39
C ALA A 609 -8.34 -4.50 -1.64
N SER A 610 -8.52 -3.59 -0.69
CA SER A 610 -9.70 -3.56 0.19
C SER A 610 -10.04 -2.14 0.64
N ALA A 611 -11.32 -1.83 0.80
CA ALA A 611 -11.84 -0.63 1.49
C ALA A 611 -11.75 -0.73 3.03
N GLY A 612 -11.22 -1.84 3.54
CA GLY A 612 -11.20 -2.21 4.95
C GLY A 612 -11.17 -3.73 5.07
N LYS A 613 -10.96 -4.24 6.28
CA LYS A 613 -11.01 -5.69 6.52
C LYS A 613 -12.34 -6.26 6.02
N ASP A 614 -12.28 -7.39 5.32
CA ASP A 614 -13.43 -8.16 4.79
C ASP A 614 -14.21 -7.46 3.66
N THR A 615 -13.52 -6.60 2.92
CA THR A 615 -14.10 -5.87 1.77
C THR A 615 -13.35 -6.13 0.47
N GLU A 616 -12.46 -7.11 0.47
CA GLU A 616 -11.79 -7.59 -0.73
C GLU A 616 -12.81 -8.13 -1.74
N GLY A 617 -12.45 -8.09 -3.03
CA GLY A 617 -13.34 -8.54 -4.11
C GLY A 617 -12.54 -8.94 -5.35
N SER A 618 -12.48 -8.06 -6.34
CA SER A 618 -11.77 -8.31 -7.59
C SER A 618 -10.44 -7.57 -7.72
N GLN A 619 -10.23 -6.50 -6.94
CA GLN A 619 -9.07 -5.63 -7.04
C GLN A 619 -7.83 -6.25 -6.38
N TRP A 620 -6.67 -6.16 -7.04
CA TRP A 620 -5.39 -6.71 -6.58
C TRP A 620 -4.24 -5.79 -6.96
N PHE A 621 -3.08 -5.98 -6.31
CA PHE A 621 -1.88 -5.19 -6.57
C PHE A 621 -0.61 -6.04 -6.50
N ILE A 622 0.45 -5.59 -7.16
CA ILE A 622 1.81 -6.16 -7.10
C ILE A 622 2.76 -5.11 -6.53
N THR A 623 3.60 -5.49 -5.57
CA THR A 623 4.57 -4.59 -4.94
C THR A 623 5.86 -4.41 -5.76
N HIS A 624 6.33 -3.17 -5.89
CA HIS A 624 7.66 -2.84 -6.46
C HIS A 624 8.81 -3.13 -5.50
N SER A 625 8.55 -3.13 -4.20
CA SER A 625 9.52 -3.31 -3.13
C SER A 625 8.85 -3.88 -1.89
N PRO A 626 9.58 -4.38 -0.89
CA PRO A 626 8.99 -4.77 0.39
C PRO A 626 8.17 -3.65 1.03
N THR A 627 6.99 -3.98 1.57
CA THR A 627 6.05 -3.00 2.15
C THR A 627 5.55 -3.44 3.54
N PRO A 628 6.41 -3.39 4.58
CA PRO A 628 6.10 -3.97 5.91
C PRO A 628 4.84 -3.45 6.62
N HIS A 629 4.37 -2.27 6.23
CA HIS A 629 3.18 -1.64 6.77
C HIS A 629 1.86 -2.27 6.26
N LEU A 630 1.93 -3.11 5.22
CA LEU A 630 0.81 -3.87 4.71
C LEU A 630 0.68 -5.25 5.37
N ASP A 631 1.75 -5.75 6.02
CA ASP A 631 1.79 -7.07 6.62
C ASP A 631 0.64 -7.31 7.60
N GLY A 632 -0.13 -8.38 7.37
CA GLY A 632 -1.26 -8.74 8.21
C GLY A 632 -2.40 -7.73 8.23
N ARG A 633 -2.43 -6.82 7.24
CA ARG A 633 -3.54 -5.90 6.98
C ARG A 633 -4.19 -6.12 5.63
N TYR A 634 -3.45 -6.71 4.70
CA TYR A 634 -3.91 -7.09 3.37
C TYR A 634 -3.52 -8.55 3.11
N THR A 635 -4.39 -9.28 2.41
CA THR A 635 -4.18 -10.68 2.07
C THR A 635 -3.10 -10.81 1.00
N ILE A 636 -2.09 -11.66 1.22
CA ILE A 636 -1.09 -12.05 0.21
C ILE A 636 -1.52 -13.39 -0.38
N PHE A 637 -1.94 -13.39 -1.65
CA PHE A 637 -2.49 -14.60 -2.30
C PHE A 637 -1.63 -15.15 -3.44
N ALA A 638 -0.62 -14.40 -3.89
CA ALA A 638 0.35 -14.87 -4.89
C ALA A 638 1.69 -14.14 -4.76
N LYS A 639 2.68 -14.59 -5.54
CA LYS A 639 3.98 -13.93 -5.70
C LYS A 639 4.42 -13.98 -7.16
N VAL A 640 4.99 -12.91 -7.69
CA VAL A 640 5.62 -12.90 -9.01
C VAL A 640 6.84 -13.82 -8.98
N VAL A 641 6.88 -14.75 -9.93
CA VAL A 641 7.98 -15.71 -10.12
C VAL A 641 8.76 -15.46 -11.41
N ASP A 642 8.22 -14.65 -12.31
CA ASP A 642 8.87 -14.22 -13.57
C ASP A 642 8.25 -12.90 -14.05
N GLY A 643 9.03 -12.02 -14.69
CA GLY A 643 8.55 -10.73 -15.21
C GLY A 643 8.54 -9.56 -14.22
N MET A 644 9.40 -9.54 -13.19
CA MET A 644 9.49 -8.37 -12.29
C MET A 644 10.01 -7.11 -12.99
N GLU A 645 10.87 -7.25 -13.99
CA GLU A 645 11.31 -6.17 -14.86
C GLU A 645 10.16 -5.56 -15.66
N ILE A 646 9.11 -6.33 -15.96
CA ILE A 646 7.89 -5.83 -16.59
C ILE A 646 7.05 -5.07 -15.57
N VAL A 647 6.88 -5.61 -14.35
CA VAL A 647 6.21 -4.93 -13.24
C VAL A 647 6.78 -3.52 -13.02
N HIS A 648 8.11 -3.39 -13.05
CA HIS A 648 8.82 -2.10 -12.89
C HIS A 648 8.71 -1.14 -14.08
N GLN A 649 8.10 -1.55 -15.19
CA GLN A 649 7.86 -0.74 -16.39
C GLN A 649 6.40 -0.35 -16.58
N ILE A 650 5.48 -0.94 -15.81
CA ILE A 650 4.04 -0.67 -15.92
C ILE A 650 3.74 0.79 -15.54
N GLU A 651 2.96 1.45 -16.39
CA GLU A 651 2.42 2.80 -16.18
C GLU A 651 0.89 2.77 -16.01
N VAL A 652 0.33 3.89 -15.56
CA VAL A 652 -1.13 4.04 -15.46
C VAL A 652 -1.74 3.94 -16.85
N GLY A 653 -2.76 3.08 -16.99
CA GLY A 653 -3.44 2.85 -18.25
C GLY A 653 -2.80 1.78 -19.15
N ASP A 654 -1.68 1.17 -18.75
CA ASP A 654 -1.20 -0.04 -19.42
C ASP A 654 -2.25 -1.17 -19.28
N GLY A 655 -2.49 -1.88 -20.38
CA GLY A 655 -3.61 -2.81 -20.49
C GLY A 655 -3.24 -4.25 -20.18
N ILE A 656 -4.22 -5.00 -19.65
CA ILE A 656 -4.15 -6.46 -19.57
C ILE A 656 -4.82 -7.07 -20.80
N LEU A 657 -4.02 -7.81 -21.56
CA LEU A 657 -4.41 -8.48 -22.80
C LEU A 657 -5.07 -9.83 -22.54
N GLY A 658 -4.75 -10.49 -21.43
CA GLY A 658 -5.36 -11.75 -21.03
C GLY A 658 -4.58 -12.49 -19.94
N PHE A 659 -5.08 -13.66 -19.57
CA PHE A 659 -4.47 -14.53 -18.56
C PHE A 659 -4.37 -15.96 -19.08
N ASP A 660 -3.24 -16.62 -18.85
CA ASP A 660 -3.09 -18.06 -19.07
C ASP A 660 -2.93 -18.76 -17.71
N ILE A 661 -3.77 -19.76 -17.42
CA ILE A 661 -3.57 -20.67 -16.29
C ILE A 661 -2.59 -21.75 -16.76
N LEU A 662 -1.39 -21.78 -16.17
CA LEU A 662 -0.25 -22.60 -16.62
C LEU A 662 -0.19 -23.98 -15.99
#